data_AF-A0A094AKE0-F1
#
_entry.id   AF-A0A094AKE0-F1
#
_cell.length_a   1.000
_cell.length_b   1.000
_cell.length_c   1.000
_cell.angle_alpha   90.00
_cell.angle_beta   90.00
_cell.angle_gamma   90.00
#
_symmetry.space_group_name_H-M   'P 1'
#
loop_
_entity.id
_entity.type
_entity.pdbx_description
1 polymer ?
#
loop_
_entity_poly.entity_id
_entity_poly.type
_entity_poly.pdbx_seq_one_letter_code
_entity_poly.pdbx_strand_id
1 'polypeptide(L)'
;MRFLSLSLAVAAAFARVATASPARANDESPVKNAGDAAAIKGWYMQSTVHVSSDMLAVSKPGFDTSSWYRVGSRGTVMAGLLENNVYNDADLFFSDNLKTMVDQSQFNVPWLYREELTFNPANNQRYFLETNGISSKADVYLNGKQLASKETLTGAYAGEKFDITQHLLKGRNAVLIRAYPTNYLKDFALGYVDWNPYPPDNGTGVWREVVVSQTGPVSLLKPRVVTDYTGKATSSVTATINIVVKNSGTTSVKGTLKGSIKEPCGANIPVSASYNLKANETKTVTLTAKIKDPQIWWPKAWGAQPLYALDIAAYIGSKVSDCAAQRTFGVRHVTSSLNSHEDRAFAVNGHPFLVTGAGYSADMFLRFDPAKLAQQFEYILDMGQNTVRLEGKQEHPELYDIADRMGLMVLAGWECCDKWEGWSYNDEADGVKWVDADYVTAERQMEHEAYMMQGHASLLGFLVGSDFWPDERASPIYVNKLKELDWDVPIIASASLRGFPKNLGSSGMKMDGPYDWVPPNYWYDTQLGAAFGFGSELGSGVGTPELSSLKKFLTEADINDLWTAPDKGLYHMSTIQSSFYDRKIYNDALYARYGAPTSLEDYLLKSQAMDYEATRSEFEAYSALQSADRPSTGIIYWMLNNAWPSLHWNLFDYYLKPAGSYFGAKIGGRAEHVAFGYGSTKGDVWLINHTLDKKGARSIKIDLLSKDGKTLVSRSVAATTTPNHSKSVATVPEATALKEAAFLRLVLSNSANEVLSRNVYWLAPTVDKLDWDNSTWYYTPVTQFASYQSLATIKRAELSATAGSAVVADGNSANEVLSRNVYWLAPTVDKLDWDNSTWYYTPVTQFASYQSLATIKRAELSATAGSAVVADGKVKVVVTLENKATVAAHFVRLELRDGEGEDVLPVVWSDNYVTLWPGEKVVLSVGWAAGEAESWEGKVDISGINVEGVEAVVVKW
;
A
#
# COMPACT_ATOMS: atom_id res chain seq x y z
N MET A 1 57.71 26.75 26.41
CA MET A 1 56.65 26.86 27.44
C MET A 1 55.30 26.71 26.76
N ARG A 2 54.32 26.08 27.43
CA ARG A 2 52.87 26.03 27.10
C ARG A 2 52.48 26.18 25.62
N PHE A 3 52.22 25.06 24.95
CA PHE A 3 51.15 25.02 23.94
C PHE A 3 49.79 25.00 24.67
N LEU A 4 48.80 25.72 24.15
CA LEU A 4 47.38 25.53 24.44
C LEU A 4 46.60 25.77 23.15
N SER A 5 46.11 24.70 22.53
CA SER A 5 45.07 24.74 21.50
C SER A 5 43.70 24.73 22.18
N LEU A 6 42.83 25.67 21.83
CA LEU A 6 41.47 25.71 22.37
C LEU A 6 40.53 24.91 21.46
N SER A 7 39.88 23.89 22.03
CA SER A 7 38.98 23.00 21.28
C SER A 7 37.62 23.66 21.04
N LEU A 8 37.16 23.72 19.79
CA LEU A 8 35.74 23.89 19.48
C LEU A 8 35.06 22.52 19.57
N ALA A 9 34.07 22.40 20.46
CA ALA A 9 33.26 21.19 20.57
C ALA A 9 31.93 21.39 19.81
N VAL A 10 31.83 20.82 18.60
CA VAL A 10 30.56 20.69 17.89
C VAL A 10 29.80 19.51 18.47
N ALA A 11 28.69 19.76 19.14
CA ALA A 11 27.83 18.73 19.71
C ALA A 11 26.81 18.28 18.65
N ALA A 12 27.19 17.32 17.80
CA ALA A 12 26.25 16.67 16.88
C ALA A 12 25.25 15.84 17.69
N ALA A 13 23.99 16.29 17.72
CA ALA A 13 22.90 15.63 18.43
C ALA A 13 22.34 14.44 17.62
N PHE A 14 23.17 13.42 17.38
CA PHE A 14 22.69 12.16 16.82
C PHE A 14 21.57 11.59 17.69
N ALA A 15 20.37 11.49 17.11
CA ALA A 15 19.27 10.77 17.71
C ALA A 15 19.73 9.32 17.97
N ARG A 16 19.82 8.95 19.25
CA ARG A 16 20.14 7.58 19.64
C ARG A 16 18.92 6.71 19.39
N VAL A 17 18.77 6.25 18.15
CA VAL A 17 18.25 4.90 17.91
C VAL A 17 18.96 4.00 18.92
N ALA A 18 18.18 3.35 19.78
CA ALA A 18 18.73 2.49 20.82
C ALA A 18 19.34 1.25 20.16
N THR A 19 20.61 1.37 19.77
CA THR A 19 21.42 0.24 19.29
C THR A 19 21.53 -0.76 20.42
N ALA A 20 20.59 -1.72 20.39
CA ALA A 20 20.48 -2.78 21.36
C ALA A 20 21.76 -3.63 21.25
N SER A 21 22.75 -3.28 22.08
CA SER A 21 23.99 -4.03 22.21
C SER A 21 23.61 -5.49 22.42
N PRO A 22 23.90 -6.40 21.47
CA PRO A 22 23.28 -7.71 21.43
C PRO A 22 23.63 -8.44 22.71
N ALA A 23 22.61 -8.65 23.56
CA ALA A 23 22.80 -9.23 24.87
C ALA A 23 23.45 -10.60 24.69
N ARG A 24 24.56 -10.84 25.41
CA ARG A 24 25.10 -12.20 25.56
C ARG A 24 23.95 -13.12 25.96
N ALA A 25 23.90 -14.31 25.36
CA ALA A 25 22.84 -15.29 25.59
C ALA A 25 22.55 -15.41 27.10
N ASN A 26 21.32 -15.06 27.49
CA ASN A 26 20.90 -15.18 28.88
C ASN A 26 20.94 -16.65 29.31
N ASP A 27 21.42 -16.91 30.54
CA ASP A 27 21.30 -18.24 31.18
C ASP A 27 19.84 -18.60 31.56
N GLU A 28 18.87 -17.74 31.20
CA GLU A 28 17.44 -17.99 31.38
C GLU A 28 16.80 -18.69 30.17
N SER A 29 15.82 -19.55 30.45
CA SER A 29 15.01 -20.19 29.42
C SER A 29 14.04 -19.19 28.77
N PRO A 30 13.89 -19.18 27.43
CA PRO A 30 12.99 -18.26 26.72
C PRO A 30 11.51 -18.50 27.05
N VAL A 31 11.19 -19.73 27.50
CA VAL A 31 9.88 -20.17 28.00
C VAL A 31 10.09 -20.87 29.35
N LYS A 32 9.21 -20.63 30.33
CA LYS A 32 9.38 -21.09 31.73
C LYS A 32 8.19 -21.91 32.23
N ASN A 33 6.96 -21.55 31.84
CA ASN A 33 5.71 -22.18 32.25
C ASN A 33 4.99 -22.87 31.08
N ALA A 34 3.96 -23.66 31.39
CA ALA A 34 3.10 -24.27 30.37
C ALA A 34 2.12 -23.21 29.83
N GLY A 35 2.12 -23.00 28.52
CA GLY A 35 1.45 -21.86 27.86
C GLY A 35 2.38 -20.67 27.56
N ASP A 36 3.68 -20.76 27.87
CA ASP A 36 4.66 -19.76 27.46
C ASP A 36 5.08 -20.00 26.00
N ALA A 37 5.13 -18.93 25.20
CA ALA A 37 5.72 -18.91 23.86
C ALA A 37 6.58 -17.65 23.67
N ALA A 38 7.69 -17.77 22.95
CA ALA A 38 8.63 -16.68 22.69
C ALA A 38 9.35 -16.84 21.35
N ALA A 39 9.47 -15.76 20.59
CA ALA A 39 10.29 -15.71 19.37
C ALA A 39 11.79 -15.81 19.70
N ILE A 40 12.55 -16.44 18.80
CA ILE A 40 14.02 -16.40 18.80
C ILE A 40 14.44 -14.98 18.43
N LYS A 41 15.00 -14.24 19.38
CA LYS A 41 15.23 -12.78 19.29
C LYS A 41 16.27 -12.32 18.26
N GLY A 42 16.92 -13.25 17.57
CA GLY A 42 17.92 -12.96 16.56
C GLY A 42 18.83 -14.16 16.31
N TRP A 43 19.72 -14.01 15.34
CA TRP A 43 20.58 -15.08 14.87
C TRP A 43 22.03 -14.61 14.71
N TYR A 44 22.96 -15.55 14.80
CA TYR A 44 24.25 -15.45 14.13
C TYR A 44 24.08 -15.93 12.69
N MET A 45 24.50 -15.14 11.71
CA MET A 45 24.33 -15.39 10.29
C MET A 45 25.67 -15.50 9.55
N GLN A 46 25.84 -16.51 8.69
CA GLN A 46 27.07 -16.67 7.87
C GLN A 46 26.83 -17.53 6.61
N SER A 47 27.58 -17.25 5.54
CA SER A 47 27.57 -18.04 4.30
C SER A 47 28.20 -19.42 4.51
N THR A 48 27.65 -20.46 3.85
CA THR A 48 28.27 -21.79 3.87
C THR A 48 29.65 -21.87 3.18
N VAL A 49 30.09 -20.81 2.48
CA VAL A 49 31.46 -20.69 1.95
C VAL A 49 32.50 -20.51 3.08
N HIS A 50 32.11 -19.97 4.23
CA HIS A 50 33.00 -19.65 5.34
C HIS A 50 32.87 -20.62 6.54
N VAL A 51 32.13 -21.72 6.39
CA VAL A 51 31.77 -22.64 7.48
C VAL A 51 32.00 -24.09 7.06
N SER A 52 32.36 -24.95 8.01
CA SER A 52 32.46 -26.40 7.78
C SER A 52 31.17 -26.99 7.22
N SER A 53 31.27 -27.92 6.26
CA SER A 53 30.12 -28.59 5.66
C SER A 53 29.39 -29.57 6.60
N ASP A 54 29.97 -29.92 7.75
CA ASP A 54 29.32 -30.73 8.78
C ASP A 54 28.31 -29.91 9.59
N MET A 55 27.09 -29.79 9.07
CA MET A 55 25.96 -29.14 9.76
C MET A 55 25.60 -29.81 11.10
N LEU A 56 25.94 -31.09 11.30
CA LEU A 56 25.72 -31.80 12.57
C LEU A 56 26.78 -31.44 13.62
N ALA A 57 27.94 -30.89 13.22
CA ALA A 57 28.88 -30.24 14.13
C ALA A 57 28.48 -28.78 14.40
N VAL A 58 28.13 -28.01 13.37
CA VAL A 58 27.77 -26.58 13.49
C VAL A 58 26.53 -26.38 14.38
N SER A 59 25.56 -27.29 14.33
CA SER A 59 24.33 -27.26 15.13
C SER A 59 24.48 -27.76 16.57
N LYS A 60 25.71 -27.91 17.10
CA LYS A 60 25.95 -28.24 18.52
C LYS A 60 26.22 -26.98 19.36
N PRO A 61 25.86 -26.95 20.66
CA PRO A 61 26.22 -25.85 21.56
C PRO A 61 27.72 -25.66 21.72
N GLY A 62 28.19 -24.42 21.84
CA GLY A 62 29.60 -24.07 21.94
C GLY A 62 30.36 -24.02 20.62
N PHE A 63 29.68 -24.05 19.47
CA PHE A 63 30.30 -23.76 18.17
C PHE A 63 30.65 -22.26 18.08
N ASP A 64 31.83 -21.95 17.52
CA ASP A 64 32.34 -20.57 17.44
C ASP A 64 31.61 -19.77 16.35
N THR A 65 30.96 -18.69 16.77
CA THR A 65 30.24 -17.73 15.92
C THR A 65 30.84 -16.32 16.00
N SER A 66 32.07 -16.17 16.51
CA SER A 66 32.74 -14.87 16.68
C SER A 66 33.03 -14.12 15.36
N SER A 67 33.01 -14.82 14.23
CA SER A 67 33.13 -14.29 12.87
C SER A 67 31.81 -14.26 12.09
N TRP A 68 30.67 -14.43 12.75
CA TRP A 68 29.35 -14.44 12.13
C TRP A 68 28.63 -13.11 12.39
N TYR A 69 27.86 -12.64 11.42
CA TYR A 69 27.03 -11.44 11.53
C TYR A 69 25.96 -11.65 12.60
N ARG A 70 25.54 -10.59 13.31
CA ARG A 70 24.45 -10.69 14.30
C ARG A 70 23.21 -9.97 13.75
N VAL A 71 22.10 -10.68 13.62
CA VAL A 71 20.89 -10.20 12.94
C VAL A 71 19.63 -10.33 13.80
N GLY A 72 18.57 -9.62 13.42
CA GLY A 72 17.23 -9.64 14.04
C GLY A 72 16.49 -10.99 13.98
N SER A 73 15.32 -11.07 14.61
CA SER A 73 14.52 -12.32 14.68
C SER A 73 13.95 -12.77 13.33
N ARG A 74 13.69 -11.78 12.46
CA ARG A 74 13.18 -11.90 11.09
C ARG A 74 14.09 -11.12 10.12
N GLY A 75 14.39 -11.69 8.97
CA GLY A 75 15.11 -11.01 7.89
C GLY A 75 15.70 -11.96 6.84
N THR A 76 15.86 -11.44 5.62
CA THR A 76 16.59 -12.11 4.53
C THR A 76 18.11 -12.01 4.76
N VAL A 77 18.90 -12.64 3.89
CA VAL A 77 20.37 -12.52 3.96
C VAL A 77 20.78 -11.08 3.69
N MET A 78 20.21 -10.43 2.69
CA MET A 78 20.52 -9.04 2.34
C MET A 78 20.11 -8.06 3.45
N ALA A 79 18.94 -8.26 4.07
CA ALA A 79 18.54 -7.52 5.27
C ALA A 79 19.56 -7.68 6.42
N GLY A 80 20.03 -8.90 6.68
CA GLY A 80 21.04 -9.15 7.71
C GLY A 80 22.43 -8.54 7.41
N LEU A 81 22.81 -8.45 6.13
CA LEU A 81 24.04 -7.76 5.69
C LEU A 81 23.93 -6.24 5.84
N LEU A 82 22.74 -5.67 5.64
CA LEU A 82 22.43 -4.25 5.90
C LEU A 82 22.47 -3.94 7.40
N GLU A 83 21.83 -4.77 8.25
CA GLU A 83 21.91 -4.64 9.73
C GLU A 83 23.37 -4.63 10.25
N ASN A 84 24.27 -5.32 9.55
CA ASN A 84 25.69 -5.42 9.91
C ASN A 84 26.59 -4.43 9.16
N ASN A 85 26.02 -3.46 8.42
CA ASN A 85 26.74 -2.41 7.69
C ASN A 85 27.74 -2.93 6.65
N VAL A 86 27.48 -4.12 6.07
CA VAL A 86 28.24 -4.64 4.92
C VAL A 86 27.88 -3.87 3.65
N TYR A 87 26.63 -3.44 3.57
CA TYR A 87 26.08 -2.48 2.61
C TYR A 87 25.21 -1.46 3.38
N ASN A 88 24.68 -0.45 2.69
CA ASN A 88 23.61 0.42 3.19
C ASN A 88 22.66 0.84 2.06
N ASP A 89 21.42 1.18 2.40
CA ASP A 89 20.37 1.56 1.44
C ASP A 89 20.74 2.74 0.53
N ALA A 90 21.42 3.76 1.09
CA ALA A 90 21.72 4.98 0.36
C ALA A 90 22.73 4.74 -0.77
N ASP A 91 23.77 3.94 -0.53
CA ASP A 91 24.71 3.53 -1.57
C ASP A 91 24.05 2.55 -2.56
N LEU A 92 23.34 1.52 -2.08
CA LEU A 92 22.76 0.47 -2.92
C LEU A 92 21.68 0.97 -3.88
N PHE A 93 20.80 1.85 -3.42
CA PHE A 93 19.70 2.36 -4.22
C PHE A 93 20.10 3.55 -5.10
N PHE A 94 21.38 3.94 -5.14
CA PHE A 94 21.82 5.08 -5.94
C PHE A 94 22.27 4.65 -7.35
N SER A 95 21.49 5.01 -8.37
CA SER A 95 21.71 4.63 -9.78
C SER A 95 21.85 3.09 -9.91
N ASP A 96 22.74 2.57 -10.77
CA ASP A 96 22.88 1.12 -10.97
C ASP A 96 23.71 0.37 -9.91
N ASN A 97 23.98 0.98 -8.75
CA ASN A 97 24.80 0.42 -7.66
C ASN A 97 24.33 -0.96 -7.15
N LEU A 98 23.02 -1.21 -7.05
CA LEU A 98 22.47 -2.53 -6.67
C LEU A 98 22.98 -3.68 -7.56
N LYS A 99 23.26 -3.37 -8.84
CA LYS A 99 23.78 -4.29 -9.85
C LYS A 99 25.31 -4.29 -9.93
N THR A 100 25.97 -3.18 -9.61
CA THR A 100 27.43 -3.01 -9.83
C THR A 100 28.29 -3.14 -8.57
N MET A 101 27.75 -2.87 -7.37
CA MET A 101 28.46 -2.99 -6.09
C MET A 101 28.31 -4.36 -5.41
N VAL A 102 27.26 -5.11 -5.74
CA VAL A 102 26.90 -6.34 -5.02
C VAL A 102 27.46 -7.59 -5.72
N ASP A 103 28.32 -8.34 -5.03
CA ASP A 103 28.76 -9.65 -5.51
C ASP A 103 27.62 -10.67 -5.40
N GLN A 104 26.93 -10.88 -6.52
CA GLN A 104 25.84 -11.84 -6.68
C GLN A 104 26.26 -13.30 -6.39
N SER A 105 27.56 -13.63 -6.44
CA SER A 105 28.02 -15.01 -6.22
C SER A 105 27.78 -15.49 -4.79
N GLN A 106 27.77 -14.57 -3.80
CA GLN A 106 27.58 -14.91 -2.39
C GLN A 106 26.16 -15.44 -2.08
N PHE A 107 25.17 -15.15 -2.93
CA PHE A 107 23.78 -15.60 -2.76
C PHE A 107 23.46 -16.89 -3.53
N ASN A 108 24.38 -17.38 -4.37
CA ASN A 108 24.23 -18.65 -5.08
C ASN A 108 24.55 -19.89 -4.20
N VAL A 109 24.74 -19.69 -2.89
CA VAL A 109 25.05 -20.72 -1.90
C VAL A 109 24.12 -20.61 -0.68
N PRO A 110 23.87 -21.70 0.07
CA PRO A 110 23.06 -21.64 1.29
C PRO A 110 23.69 -20.76 2.37
N TRP A 111 22.85 -20.09 3.15
CA TRP A 111 23.24 -19.30 4.31
C TRP A 111 22.73 -19.93 5.61
N LEU A 112 23.49 -19.74 6.68
CA LEU A 112 23.25 -20.31 7.99
C LEU A 112 22.72 -19.25 8.95
N TYR A 113 21.67 -19.58 9.69
CA TYR A 113 21.13 -18.81 10.80
C TYR A 113 21.20 -19.69 12.06
N ARG A 114 21.93 -19.27 13.09
CA ARG A 114 22.23 -20.08 14.29
C ARG A 114 22.00 -19.29 15.56
N GLU A 115 21.38 -19.90 16.58
CA GLU A 115 21.28 -19.29 17.91
C GLU A 115 21.44 -20.34 19.02
N GLU A 116 22.01 -19.92 20.16
CA GLU A 116 22.03 -20.71 21.39
C GLU A 116 20.99 -20.27 22.41
N LEU A 117 20.22 -21.25 22.89
CA LEU A 117 19.11 -21.07 23.82
C LEU A 117 19.32 -21.95 25.05
N THR A 118 19.12 -21.40 26.24
CA THR A 118 19.19 -22.19 27.48
C THR A 118 17.84 -22.85 27.76
N PHE A 119 17.82 -24.11 28.19
CA PHE A 119 16.60 -24.81 28.62
C PHE A 119 16.84 -25.60 29.92
N ASN A 120 15.80 -25.71 30.74
CA ASN A 120 15.78 -26.55 31.94
C ASN A 120 14.58 -27.52 31.89
N PRO A 121 14.56 -28.48 30.95
CA PRO A 121 13.41 -29.36 30.74
C PRO A 121 13.16 -30.26 31.96
N ALA A 122 11.90 -30.36 32.38
CA ALA A 122 11.44 -31.20 33.48
C ALA A 122 10.34 -32.17 33.04
N ASN A 123 10.11 -33.19 33.87
CA ASN A 123 9.16 -34.27 33.58
C ASN A 123 7.72 -33.75 33.39
N ASN A 124 7.05 -34.24 32.34
CA ASN A 124 5.69 -33.88 31.92
C ASN A 124 5.50 -32.50 31.27
N GLN A 125 6.59 -31.79 30.95
CA GLN A 125 6.55 -30.68 29.97
C GLN A 125 6.73 -31.22 28.54
N ARG A 126 6.31 -30.43 27.56
CA ARG A 126 6.67 -30.54 26.14
C ARG A 126 7.24 -29.21 25.68
N TYR A 127 8.12 -29.28 24.68
CA TYR A 127 8.75 -28.12 24.06
C TYR A 127 8.62 -28.25 22.54
N PHE A 128 8.31 -27.15 21.88
CA PHE A 128 8.17 -27.08 20.42
C PHE A 128 9.04 -25.97 19.83
N LEU A 129 9.52 -26.20 18.61
CA LEU A 129 10.09 -25.20 17.71
C LEU A 129 9.11 -25.04 16.54
N GLU A 130 8.73 -23.81 16.22
CA GLU A 130 7.69 -23.51 15.24
C GLU A 130 8.20 -22.45 14.25
N THR A 131 8.35 -22.84 12.99
CA THR A 131 8.67 -21.92 11.89
C THR A 131 7.38 -21.30 11.35
N ASN A 132 7.46 -20.09 10.77
CA ASN A 132 6.30 -19.39 10.19
C ASN A 132 6.47 -19.02 8.71
N GLY A 133 7.55 -19.49 8.08
CA GLY A 133 7.96 -19.13 6.73
C GLY A 133 9.47 -18.94 6.64
N ILE A 134 10.12 -19.63 5.70
CA ILE A 134 11.54 -19.48 5.40
C ILE A 134 11.67 -19.46 3.88
N SER A 135 12.21 -18.37 3.34
CA SER A 135 12.32 -18.16 1.90
C SER A 135 13.57 -18.87 1.36
N SER A 136 13.48 -19.83 0.43
CA SER A 136 12.28 -20.55 -0.05
C SER A 136 12.10 -21.95 0.54
N LYS A 137 13.15 -22.46 1.21
CA LYS A 137 13.26 -23.81 1.78
C LYS A 137 14.49 -23.93 2.68
N ALA A 138 14.46 -24.81 3.67
CA ALA A 138 15.59 -24.95 4.60
C ALA A 138 15.78 -26.36 5.19
N ASP A 139 17.03 -26.68 5.53
CA ASP A 139 17.31 -27.70 6.54
C ASP A 139 17.24 -27.07 7.94
N VAL A 140 16.67 -27.79 8.91
CA VAL A 140 16.59 -27.33 10.32
C VAL A 140 17.22 -28.37 11.23
N TYR A 141 18.09 -27.92 12.14
CA TYR A 141 18.82 -28.77 13.08
C TYR A 141 18.72 -28.25 14.51
N LEU A 142 18.79 -29.19 15.46
CA LEU A 142 18.89 -28.94 16.90
C LEU A 142 19.93 -29.89 17.51
N ASN A 143 20.94 -29.36 18.20
CA ASN A 143 21.94 -30.11 18.96
C ASN A 143 22.68 -31.22 18.17
N GLY A 144 22.91 -31.04 16.87
CA GLY A 144 23.52 -32.07 16.02
C GLY A 144 22.57 -33.15 15.50
N LYS A 145 21.25 -32.97 15.63
CA LYS A 145 20.20 -33.75 14.94
C LYS A 145 19.47 -32.87 13.92
N GLN A 146 19.20 -33.40 12.73
CA GLN A 146 18.28 -32.79 11.76
C GLN A 146 16.81 -33.02 12.18
N LEU A 147 16.01 -31.96 12.16
CA LEU A 147 14.56 -31.96 12.41
C LEU A 147 13.76 -32.00 11.10
N ALA A 148 14.18 -31.20 10.11
CA ALA A 148 13.60 -31.14 8.76
C ALA A 148 14.70 -30.96 7.70
N SER A 149 14.40 -31.30 6.45
CA SER A 149 15.25 -31.02 5.30
C SER A 149 14.57 -30.10 4.29
N LYS A 150 15.36 -29.54 3.37
CA LYS A 150 14.86 -28.67 2.29
C LYS A 150 13.88 -29.35 1.30
N GLU A 151 13.67 -30.65 1.41
CA GLU A 151 12.62 -31.41 0.67
C GLU A 151 11.29 -31.48 1.45
N THR A 152 11.30 -31.22 2.76
CA THR A 152 10.12 -31.32 3.64
C THR A 152 9.67 -29.98 4.18
N LEU A 153 10.57 -29.00 4.30
CA LEU A 153 10.28 -27.63 4.70
C LEU A 153 10.53 -26.70 3.49
N THR A 154 9.46 -26.50 2.72
CA THR A 154 9.40 -25.82 1.43
C THR A 154 8.25 -24.81 1.41
N GLY A 155 8.43 -23.71 0.68
CA GLY A 155 7.44 -22.63 0.54
C GLY A 155 7.66 -21.51 1.55
N ALA A 156 7.79 -20.27 1.06
CA ALA A 156 8.12 -19.12 1.92
C ALA A 156 7.03 -18.76 2.94
N TYR A 157 5.77 -19.17 2.72
CA TYR A 157 4.68 -19.02 3.69
C TYR A 157 4.48 -20.26 4.57
N ALA A 158 5.23 -21.36 4.37
CA ALA A 158 5.00 -22.59 5.11
C ALA A 158 5.65 -22.57 6.51
N GLY A 159 4.86 -22.87 7.53
CA GLY A 159 5.32 -23.13 8.89
C GLY A 159 5.21 -24.61 9.29
N GLU A 160 6.11 -25.09 10.15
CA GLU A 160 6.04 -26.44 10.75
C GLU A 160 6.39 -26.39 12.25
N LYS A 161 5.65 -27.16 13.06
CA LYS A 161 5.77 -27.22 14.53
C LYS A 161 6.39 -28.54 14.99
N PHE A 162 7.71 -28.53 15.18
CA PHE A 162 8.51 -29.66 15.63
C PHE A 162 8.41 -29.86 17.15
N ASP A 163 8.13 -31.08 17.62
CA ASP A 163 8.29 -31.42 19.04
C ASP A 163 9.76 -31.72 19.34
N ILE A 164 10.40 -30.82 20.07
CA ILE A 164 11.83 -30.87 20.38
C ILE A 164 12.12 -31.49 21.77
N THR A 165 11.09 -31.92 22.49
CA THR A 165 11.20 -32.36 23.91
C THR A 165 12.26 -33.45 24.12
N GLN A 166 12.39 -34.40 23.20
CA GLN A 166 13.36 -35.51 23.28
C GLN A 166 14.77 -35.14 22.78
N HIS A 167 14.99 -33.90 22.35
CA HIS A 167 16.23 -33.43 21.73
C HIS A 167 16.84 -32.25 22.48
N LEU A 168 16.15 -31.71 23.48
CA LEU A 168 16.68 -30.71 24.39
C LEU A 168 17.67 -31.31 25.39
N LEU A 169 18.79 -30.62 25.53
CA LEU A 169 19.76 -30.75 26.61
C LEU A 169 19.36 -29.87 27.79
N LYS A 170 19.80 -30.21 29.00
CA LYS A 170 19.77 -29.27 30.12
C LYS A 170 20.93 -28.28 30.00
N GLY A 171 20.65 -26.98 30.10
CA GLY A 171 21.62 -25.92 29.83
C GLY A 171 21.51 -25.44 28.38
N ARG A 172 22.65 -25.14 27.74
CA ARG A 172 22.69 -24.60 26.38
C ARG A 172 22.29 -25.64 25.33
N ASN A 173 21.48 -25.18 24.39
CA ASN A 173 21.00 -25.87 23.19
C ASN A 173 21.30 -24.99 21.98
N ALA A 174 21.52 -25.56 20.80
CA ALA A 174 21.78 -24.80 19.57
C ALA A 174 20.78 -25.15 18.48
N VAL A 175 20.07 -24.14 17.96
CA VAL A 175 19.26 -24.24 16.75
C VAL A 175 20.10 -23.74 15.57
N LEU A 176 20.04 -24.46 14.44
CA LEU A 176 20.66 -24.06 13.18
C LEU A 176 19.64 -24.24 12.05
N ILE A 177 19.44 -23.20 11.26
CA ILE A 177 18.68 -23.21 10.02
C ILE A 177 19.66 -22.99 8.87
N ARG A 178 19.54 -23.77 7.80
CA ARG A 178 20.27 -23.59 6.55
C ARG A 178 19.28 -23.21 5.47
N ALA A 179 19.12 -21.92 5.21
CA ALA A 179 18.29 -21.40 4.13
C ALA A 179 18.99 -21.61 2.78
N TYR A 180 18.26 -22.07 1.77
CA TYR A 180 18.78 -22.32 0.42
C TYR A 180 18.38 -21.19 -0.54
N PRO A 181 19.19 -20.88 -1.56
CA PRO A 181 18.90 -19.82 -2.52
C PRO A 181 17.51 -19.96 -3.16
N THR A 182 16.75 -18.87 -3.09
CA THR A 182 15.42 -18.71 -3.68
C THR A 182 15.49 -18.53 -5.19
N ASN A 183 14.58 -19.18 -5.91
CA ASN A 183 14.35 -18.94 -7.33
C ASN A 183 12.85 -18.90 -7.61
N TYR A 184 12.31 -17.71 -7.88
CA TYR A 184 10.88 -17.43 -8.07
C TYR A 184 10.19 -18.36 -9.09
N LEU A 185 10.89 -18.70 -10.19
CA LEU A 185 10.35 -19.62 -11.20
C LEU A 185 10.27 -21.10 -10.74
N LYS A 186 10.88 -21.47 -9.61
CA LYS A 186 10.99 -22.88 -9.14
C LYS A 186 10.39 -23.14 -7.77
N ASP A 187 10.43 -22.14 -6.90
CA ASP A 187 10.00 -22.25 -5.51
C ASP A 187 8.85 -21.29 -5.22
N PHE A 188 7.89 -21.71 -4.40
CA PHE A 188 6.89 -20.80 -3.85
C PHE A 188 7.57 -19.80 -2.91
N ALA A 189 7.65 -18.56 -3.34
CA ALA A 189 8.44 -17.51 -2.74
C ALA A 189 7.66 -16.19 -2.69
N LEU A 190 8.38 -15.06 -2.63
CA LEU A 190 7.87 -13.70 -2.74
C LEU A 190 8.63 -13.01 -3.88
N GLY A 191 8.14 -13.17 -5.11
CA GLY A 191 8.69 -12.55 -6.31
C GLY A 191 8.29 -11.10 -6.47
N TYR A 192 9.08 -10.31 -7.21
CA TYR A 192 8.74 -8.91 -7.53
C TYR A 192 8.25 -8.73 -8.97
N VAL A 193 8.00 -9.82 -9.70
CA VAL A 193 7.54 -9.85 -11.10
C VAL A 193 8.34 -8.86 -11.96
N ASP A 194 7.77 -7.71 -12.32
CA ASP A 194 8.39 -6.61 -13.04
C ASP A 194 8.25 -5.25 -12.30
N TRP A 195 7.89 -5.27 -11.02
CA TRP A 195 7.68 -4.09 -10.17
C TRP A 195 8.98 -3.34 -9.85
N ASN A 196 10.11 -4.05 -9.93
CA ASN A 196 11.47 -3.57 -9.68
C ASN A 196 12.50 -4.60 -10.19
N PRO A 197 13.78 -4.21 -10.37
CA PRO A 197 14.89 -5.15 -10.46
C PRO A 197 14.95 -6.09 -9.25
N TYR A 198 15.35 -7.35 -9.46
CA TYR A 198 15.33 -8.35 -8.39
C TYR A 198 16.32 -8.04 -7.24
N PRO A 199 15.95 -8.30 -5.98
CA PRO A 199 16.89 -8.26 -4.85
C PRO A 199 18.04 -9.27 -5.05
N PRO A 200 19.30 -8.93 -4.70
CA PRO A 200 20.46 -9.81 -4.92
C PRO A 200 20.36 -11.20 -4.27
N ASP A 201 19.61 -11.33 -3.17
CA ASP A 201 19.39 -12.60 -2.48
C ASP A 201 18.09 -13.31 -2.88
N ASN A 202 17.30 -12.77 -3.82
CA ASN A 202 15.92 -13.18 -4.12
C ASN A 202 15.03 -13.32 -2.85
N GLY A 203 15.29 -12.50 -1.81
CA GLY A 203 14.60 -12.59 -0.52
C GLY A 203 14.91 -13.87 0.28
N THR A 204 16.01 -14.57 0.00
CA THR A 204 16.42 -15.81 0.71
C THR A 204 16.63 -15.54 2.20
N GLY A 205 16.04 -16.33 3.09
CA GLY A 205 16.34 -16.27 4.53
C GLY A 205 15.17 -16.56 5.47
N VAL A 206 15.41 -16.35 6.76
CA VAL A 206 14.43 -16.54 7.85
C VAL A 206 13.58 -15.28 7.98
N TRP A 207 12.77 -15.01 6.96
CA TRP A 207 12.01 -13.77 6.83
C TRP A 207 10.84 -13.63 7.82
N ARG A 208 10.37 -14.73 8.43
CA ARG A 208 9.38 -14.73 9.51
C ARG A 208 9.91 -15.38 10.78
N GLU A 209 9.38 -14.95 11.92
CA GLU A 209 9.87 -15.37 13.23
C GLU A 209 9.75 -16.89 13.48
N VAL A 210 10.78 -17.45 14.10
CA VAL A 210 10.78 -18.82 14.63
C VAL A 210 10.49 -18.77 16.12
N VAL A 211 9.46 -19.47 16.55
CA VAL A 211 8.91 -19.43 17.90
C VAL A 211 9.26 -20.71 18.67
N VAL A 212 9.63 -20.55 19.93
CA VAL A 212 9.73 -21.65 20.90
C VAL A 212 8.51 -21.60 21.82
N SER A 213 7.85 -22.73 22.06
CA SER A 213 6.74 -22.82 23.02
C SER A 213 6.92 -23.98 24.00
N GLN A 214 6.41 -23.82 25.23
CA GLN A 214 6.40 -24.85 26.29
C GLN A 214 4.96 -25.16 26.71
N THR A 215 4.60 -26.44 26.72
CA THR A 215 3.27 -26.92 27.15
C THR A 215 3.38 -28.04 28.20
N GLY A 216 2.25 -28.45 28.75
CA GLY A 216 2.05 -29.77 29.37
C GLY A 216 1.78 -30.84 28.31
N PRO A 217 1.10 -31.95 28.65
CA PRO A 217 0.84 -33.03 27.68
C PRO A 217 -0.22 -32.68 26.63
N VAL A 218 -1.07 -31.68 26.87
CA VAL A 218 -2.05 -31.16 25.91
C VAL A 218 -1.59 -29.78 25.42
N SER A 219 -1.63 -29.57 24.10
CA SER A 219 -1.34 -28.30 23.43
C SER A 219 -2.52 -27.81 22.59
N LEU A 220 -2.48 -26.53 22.21
CA LEU A 220 -3.48 -25.80 21.43
C LEU A 220 -2.90 -25.33 20.10
N LEU A 221 -3.78 -25.22 19.09
CA LEU A 221 -3.53 -24.40 17.89
C LEU A 221 -4.24 -23.05 18.06
N LYS A 222 -4.01 -22.11 17.15
CA LYS A 222 -4.68 -20.79 17.14
C LYS A 222 -6.22 -20.98 17.14
N PRO A 223 -6.96 -20.23 17.98
CA PRO A 223 -8.41 -20.36 18.08
C PRO A 223 -9.08 -19.62 16.93
N ARG A 224 -10.08 -20.25 16.34
CA ARG A 224 -10.85 -19.75 15.19
C ARG A 224 -12.20 -19.24 15.70
N VAL A 225 -12.57 -18.01 15.35
CA VAL A 225 -13.80 -17.37 15.85
C VAL A 225 -14.64 -16.89 14.67
N VAL A 226 -15.86 -17.40 14.56
CA VAL A 226 -16.86 -17.00 13.56
C VAL A 226 -18.14 -16.55 14.24
N THR A 227 -18.97 -15.76 13.55
CA THR A 227 -20.19 -15.18 14.13
C THR A 227 -21.42 -15.43 13.25
N ASP A 228 -22.61 -15.51 13.85
CA ASP A 228 -23.89 -15.65 13.12
C ASP A 228 -24.45 -14.30 12.58
N TYR A 229 -23.62 -13.26 12.53
CA TYR A 229 -24.02 -11.93 12.06
C TYR A 229 -24.18 -11.89 10.53
N THR A 230 -25.36 -11.45 10.06
CA THR A 230 -25.75 -11.49 8.63
C THR A 230 -25.90 -10.09 8.00
N GLY A 231 -25.18 -9.09 8.52
CA GLY A 231 -25.24 -7.71 8.00
C GLY A 231 -26.58 -7.00 8.26
N LYS A 232 -27.26 -7.31 9.36
CA LYS A 232 -28.55 -6.71 9.75
C LYS A 232 -28.57 -6.41 11.24
N ALA A 233 -29.23 -5.31 11.62
CA ALA A 233 -29.36 -4.92 13.02
C ALA A 233 -30.01 -6.04 13.86
N THR A 234 -29.36 -6.40 14.97
CA THR A 234 -29.76 -7.49 15.87
C THR A 234 -29.42 -7.12 17.31
N SER A 235 -30.22 -7.58 18.28
CA SER A 235 -29.95 -7.43 19.72
C SER A 235 -28.99 -8.49 20.27
N SER A 236 -28.54 -9.44 19.44
CA SER A 236 -27.50 -10.40 19.83
C SER A 236 -26.87 -11.13 18.66
N VAL A 237 -25.64 -11.59 18.87
CA VAL A 237 -24.86 -12.45 17.96
C VAL A 237 -24.26 -13.62 18.75
N THR A 238 -24.23 -14.79 18.14
CA THR A 238 -23.51 -15.97 18.65
C THR A 238 -22.11 -16.01 18.06
N ALA A 239 -21.10 -15.84 18.91
CA ALA A 239 -19.72 -16.17 18.55
C ALA A 239 -19.49 -17.67 18.77
N THR A 240 -18.98 -18.36 17.74
CA THR A 240 -18.60 -19.77 17.79
C THR A 240 -17.08 -19.86 17.73
N ILE A 241 -16.49 -20.49 18.75
CA ILE A 241 -15.05 -20.64 18.93
C ILE A 241 -14.69 -22.10 18.64
N ASN A 242 -13.96 -22.34 17.56
CA ASN A 242 -13.39 -23.64 17.23
C ASN A 242 -11.89 -23.63 17.59
N ILE A 243 -11.45 -24.57 18.42
CA ILE A 243 -10.04 -24.69 18.80
C ILE A 243 -9.58 -26.15 18.73
N VAL A 244 -8.45 -26.38 18.07
CA VAL A 244 -7.87 -27.72 17.96
C VAL A 244 -7.03 -28.00 19.22
N VAL A 245 -7.41 -29.06 19.94
CA VAL A 245 -6.72 -29.59 21.12
C VAL A 245 -5.97 -30.87 20.73
N LYS A 246 -4.69 -30.97 21.11
CA LYS A 246 -3.83 -32.13 20.81
C LYS A 246 -3.19 -32.68 22.07
N ASN A 247 -3.39 -33.95 22.36
CA ASN A 247 -2.71 -34.64 23.46
C ASN A 247 -1.44 -35.33 22.93
N SER A 248 -0.28 -34.70 23.10
CA SER A 248 1.03 -35.26 22.74
C SER A 248 1.60 -36.21 23.82
N GLY A 249 0.81 -36.53 24.85
CA GLY A 249 1.13 -37.49 25.90
C GLY A 249 0.83 -38.95 25.53
N THR A 250 1.47 -39.88 26.25
CA THR A 250 1.35 -41.34 26.08
C THR A 250 0.14 -41.96 26.79
N THR A 251 -0.67 -41.17 27.48
CA THR A 251 -1.86 -41.59 28.23
C THR A 251 -3.08 -40.73 27.89
N SER A 252 -4.27 -41.23 28.16
CA SER A 252 -5.51 -40.46 27.96
C SER A 252 -5.67 -39.35 29.00
N VAL A 253 -6.03 -38.15 28.56
CA VAL A 253 -6.18 -36.94 29.39
C VAL A 253 -7.61 -36.42 29.34
N LYS A 254 -8.15 -36.09 30.51
CA LYS A 254 -9.38 -35.30 30.67
C LYS A 254 -9.02 -33.90 31.14
N GLY A 255 -9.69 -32.88 30.61
CA GLY A 255 -9.43 -31.50 30.96
C GLY A 255 -10.57 -30.57 30.57
N THR A 256 -10.31 -29.26 30.71
CA THR A 256 -11.29 -28.21 30.45
C THR A 256 -10.61 -27.01 29.80
N LEU A 257 -11.10 -26.57 28.66
CA LEU A 257 -10.80 -25.25 28.10
C LEU A 257 -11.54 -24.20 28.92
N LYS A 258 -10.86 -23.13 29.33
CA LYS A 258 -11.47 -21.99 30.04
C LYS A 258 -10.90 -20.69 29.49
N GLY A 259 -11.74 -19.68 29.34
CA GLY A 259 -11.37 -18.40 28.77
C GLY A 259 -12.46 -17.36 28.89
N SER A 260 -12.28 -16.25 28.20
CA SER A 260 -13.31 -15.21 28.03
C SER A 260 -13.16 -14.46 26.72
N ILE A 261 -14.29 -14.05 26.14
CA ILE A 261 -14.33 -12.98 25.16
C ILE A 261 -14.40 -11.65 25.93
N LYS A 262 -13.41 -10.79 25.74
CA LYS A 262 -13.41 -9.40 26.20
C LYS A 262 -14.05 -8.52 25.13
N GLU A 263 -15.08 -7.78 25.51
CA GLU A 263 -15.78 -6.82 24.66
C GLU A 263 -15.01 -5.48 24.59
N PRO A 264 -15.19 -4.66 23.52
CA PRO A 264 -14.56 -3.35 23.40
C PRO A 264 -14.85 -2.39 24.58
N CYS A 265 -16.01 -2.56 25.24
CA CYS A 265 -16.41 -1.79 26.42
C CYS A 265 -15.76 -2.28 27.73
N GLY A 266 -14.96 -3.35 27.70
CA GLY A 266 -14.28 -3.93 28.86
C GLY A 266 -15.07 -5.00 29.63
N ALA A 267 -16.29 -5.34 29.20
CA ALA A 267 -17.03 -6.49 29.74
C ALA A 267 -16.40 -7.82 29.29
N ASN A 268 -16.58 -8.89 30.08
CA ASN A 268 -16.02 -10.22 29.79
C ASN A 268 -17.13 -11.28 29.77
N ILE A 269 -17.28 -11.98 28.64
CA ILE A 269 -18.15 -13.16 28.51
C ILE A 269 -17.32 -14.42 28.77
N PRO A 270 -17.53 -15.16 29.87
CA PRO A 270 -16.76 -16.37 30.15
C PRO A 270 -17.16 -17.53 29.23
N VAL A 271 -16.16 -18.29 28.75
CA VAL A 271 -16.34 -19.50 27.93
C VAL A 271 -15.63 -20.70 28.54
N SER A 272 -16.25 -21.88 28.48
CA SER A 272 -15.69 -23.11 29.04
C SER A 272 -16.23 -24.36 28.37
N ALA A 273 -15.37 -25.34 28.07
CA ALA A 273 -15.76 -26.65 27.53
C ALA A 273 -14.84 -27.78 28.02
N SER A 274 -15.41 -28.93 28.32
CA SER A 274 -14.65 -30.11 28.77
C SER A 274 -14.19 -30.97 27.60
N TYR A 275 -12.97 -31.51 27.66
CA TYR A 275 -12.41 -32.41 26.65
C TYR A 275 -11.91 -33.74 27.25
N ASN A 276 -11.87 -34.76 26.40
CA ASN A 276 -11.34 -36.09 26.71
C ASN A 276 -10.58 -36.61 25.48
N LEU A 277 -9.26 -36.74 25.61
CA LEU A 277 -8.34 -37.10 24.54
C LEU A 277 -7.62 -38.41 24.90
N LYS A 278 -7.56 -39.37 23.97
CA LYS A 278 -6.64 -40.52 24.07
C LYS A 278 -5.19 -40.04 23.90
N ALA A 279 -4.24 -40.92 24.17
CA ALA A 279 -2.83 -40.70 23.81
C ALA A 279 -2.70 -40.38 22.31
N ASN A 280 -1.88 -39.38 21.95
CA ASN A 280 -1.68 -38.87 20.58
C ASN A 280 -2.95 -38.40 19.84
N GLU A 281 -4.09 -38.23 20.52
CA GLU A 281 -5.35 -37.83 19.87
C GLU A 281 -5.44 -36.31 19.69
N THR A 282 -5.86 -35.89 18.50
CA THR A 282 -6.15 -34.49 18.14
C THR A 282 -7.63 -34.35 17.83
N LYS A 283 -8.28 -33.27 18.30
CA LYS A 283 -9.70 -32.97 18.04
C LYS A 283 -9.94 -31.47 17.99
N THR A 284 -10.91 -31.02 17.20
CA THR A 284 -11.54 -29.70 17.41
C THR A 284 -12.50 -29.78 18.59
N VAL A 285 -12.50 -28.76 19.44
CA VAL A 285 -13.54 -28.53 20.46
C VAL A 285 -14.19 -27.20 20.15
N THR A 286 -15.51 -27.18 20.13
CA THR A 286 -16.33 -26.00 19.86
C THR A 286 -16.90 -25.44 21.16
N LEU A 287 -16.83 -24.12 21.32
CA LEU A 287 -17.49 -23.35 22.38
C LEU A 287 -18.41 -22.30 21.72
N THR A 288 -19.45 -21.88 22.41
CA THR A 288 -20.30 -20.77 21.96
C THR A 288 -20.47 -19.72 23.05
N ALA A 289 -20.57 -18.47 22.63
CA ALA A 289 -20.78 -17.30 23.49
C ALA A 289 -21.84 -16.39 22.85
N LYS A 290 -22.75 -15.84 23.66
CA LYS A 290 -23.79 -14.93 23.18
C LYS A 290 -23.45 -13.48 23.53
N ILE A 291 -22.97 -12.74 22.54
CA ILE A 291 -22.77 -11.30 22.61
C ILE A 291 -24.16 -10.64 22.53
N LYS A 292 -24.43 -9.67 23.41
CA LYS A 292 -25.67 -8.87 23.39
C LYS A 292 -25.37 -7.49 22.82
N ASP A 293 -26.35 -6.91 22.15
CA ASP A 293 -26.31 -5.57 21.57
C ASP A 293 -24.95 -5.27 20.88
N PRO A 294 -24.51 -6.17 19.96
CA PRO A 294 -23.13 -6.27 19.53
C PRO A 294 -22.66 -5.00 18.82
N GLN A 295 -21.51 -4.49 19.26
CA GLN A 295 -20.77 -3.47 18.53
C GLN A 295 -20.25 -4.08 17.23
N ILE A 296 -20.72 -3.55 16.10
CA ILE A 296 -20.41 -4.02 14.74
C ILE A 296 -19.17 -3.30 14.20
N TRP A 297 -18.27 -4.02 13.55
CA TRP A 297 -17.08 -3.46 12.90
C TRP A 297 -17.42 -2.94 11.50
N TRP A 298 -16.89 -1.78 11.14
CA TRP A 298 -17.13 -1.11 9.85
C TRP A 298 -15.82 -0.66 9.17
N PRO A 299 -15.80 -0.58 7.82
CA PRO A 299 -14.79 0.18 7.10
C PRO A 299 -14.74 1.64 7.56
N LYS A 300 -13.56 2.27 7.46
CA LYS A 300 -13.26 3.59 8.07
C LYS A 300 -14.27 4.69 7.77
N ALA A 301 -14.72 4.78 6.52
CA ALA A 301 -15.66 5.80 6.07
C ALA A 301 -17.11 5.60 6.56
N TRP A 302 -17.43 4.43 7.13
CA TRP A 302 -18.80 4.01 7.44
C TRP A 302 -19.09 3.86 8.94
N GLY A 303 -18.05 3.73 9.80
CA GLY A 303 -18.25 3.60 11.24
C GLY A 303 -16.97 3.38 12.03
N ALA A 304 -17.13 2.88 13.25
CA ALA A 304 -16.03 2.55 14.16
C ALA A 304 -15.51 1.11 13.92
N GLN A 305 -14.37 0.81 14.56
CA GLN A 305 -13.63 -0.45 14.45
C GLN A 305 -13.59 -1.22 15.80
N PRO A 306 -14.74 -1.58 16.42
CA PRO A 306 -14.76 -2.41 17.62
C PRO A 306 -14.14 -3.79 17.37
N LEU A 307 -13.13 -4.14 18.16
CA LEU A 307 -12.49 -5.45 18.19
C LEU A 307 -12.70 -6.10 19.56
N TYR A 308 -13.13 -7.36 19.54
CA TYR A 308 -13.24 -8.24 20.69
C TYR A 308 -11.95 -9.06 20.80
N ALA A 309 -11.55 -9.45 22.00
CA ALA A 309 -10.37 -10.30 22.21
C ALA A 309 -10.76 -11.62 22.91
N LEU A 310 -10.25 -12.74 22.40
CA LEU A 310 -10.41 -14.06 23.01
C LEU A 310 -9.12 -14.48 23.71
N ASP A 311 -9.20 -14.66 25.02
CA ASP A 311 -8.21 -15.35 25.84
C ASP A 311 -8.74 -16.74 26.21
N ILE A 312 -7.98 -17.82 25.94
CA ILE A 312 -8.41 -19.19 26.26
C ILE A 312 -7.21 -20.12 26.56
N ALA A 313 -7.34 -20.96 27.59
CA ALA A 313 -6.30 -21.89 28.02
C ALA A 313 -6.87 -23.29 28.36
N ALA A 314 -6.04 -24.31 28.17
CA ALA A 314 -6.34 -25.71 28.45
C ALA A 314 -5.89 -26.11 29.85
N TYR A 315 -6.81 -26.63 30.67
CA TYR A 315 -6.53 -27.05 32.05
C TYR A 315 -6.67 -28.56 32.23
N ILE A 316 -5.74 -29.14 33.00
CA ILE A 316 -5.79 -30.53 33.47
C ILE A 316 -5.93 -30.46 35.00
N GLY A 317 -7.14 -30.69 35.49
CA GLY A 317 -7.51 -30.36 36.88
C GLY A 317 -7.44 -28.85 37.11
N SER A 318 -6.53 -28.40 37.98
CA SER A 318 -6.25 -26.99 38.26
C SER A 318 -5.03 -26.42 37.55
N LYS A 319 -4.23 -27.24 36.85
CA LYS A 319 -2.99 -26.80 36.19
C LYS A 319 -3.26 -26.45 34.73
N VAL A 320 -2.67 -25.34 34.27
CA VAL A 320 -2.56 -25.03 32.84
C VAL A 320 -1.69 -26.10 32.17
N SER A 321 -2.12 -26.55 31.00
CA SER A 321 -1.34 -27.35 30.06
C SER A 321 -0.90 -26.50 28.88
N ASP A 322 -1.72 -25.57 28.40
CA ASP A 322 -1.33 -24.65 27.34
C ASP A 322 -2.23 -23.40 27.32
N CYS A 323 -1.73 -22.32 26.74
CA CYS A 323 -2.46 -21.08 26.49
C CYS A 323 -2.51 -20.84 24.98
N ALA A 324 -3.69 -20.54 24.44
CA ALA A 324 -3.78 -20.10 23.07
C ALA A 324 -3.13 -18.72 22.93
N ALA A 325 -2.54 -18.43 21.77
CA ALA A 325 -2.29 -17.04 21.37
C ALA A 325 -3.62 -16.26 21.39
N GLN A 326 -3.61 -15.07 21.97
CA GLN A 326 -4.79 -14.19 22.01
C GLN A 326 -5.26 -13.91 20.59
N ARG A 327 -6.58 -13.99 20.34
CA ARG A 327 -7.16 -13.69 19.03
C ARG A 327 -8.12 -12.52 19.10
N THR A 328 -7.80 -11.46 18.37
CA THR A 328 -8.70 -10.35 18.03
C THR A 328 -9.71 -10.79 16.96
N PHE A 329 -10.94 -10.30 17.03
CA PHE A 329 -11.94 -10.43 15.96
C PHE A 329 -12.97 -9.29 15.99
N GLY A 330 -13.56 -8.97 14.83
CA GLY A 330 -14.65 -7.99 14.70
C GLY A 330 -15.97 -8.68 14.33
N VAL A 331 -17.09 -8.19 14.87
CA VAL A 331 -18.43 -8.64 14.42
C VAL A 331 -18.78 -7.87 13.14
N ARG A 332 -18.58 -8.51 11.98
CA ARG A 332 -18.86 -7.95 10.64
C ARG A 332 -19.25 -9.08 9.68
N HIS A 333 -19.82 -8.73 8.53
CA HIS A 333 -20.27 -9.69 7.51
C HIS A 333 -19.87 -9.23 6.12
N VAL A 334 -19.13 -10.05 5.37
CA VAL A 334 -18.65 -9.73 4.02
C VAL A 334 -19.17 -10.77 3.03
N THR A 335 -19.71 -10.30 1.92
CA THR A 335 -20.19 -11.17 0.83
C THR A 335 -19.77 -10.60 -0.52
N SER A 336 -19.72 -11.46 -1.54
CA SER A 336 -19.66 -11.01 -2.93
C SER A 336 -20.55 -11.85 -3.82
N SER A 337 -20.93 -11.29 -4.97
CA SER A 337 -21.75 -11.93 -6.00
C SER A 337 -21.32 -11.43 -7.37
N LEU A 338 -21.62 -12.21 -8.42
CA LEU A 338 -21.61 -11.68 -9.78
C LEU A 338 -22.90 -10.89 -10.03
N ASN A 339 -22.79 -9.74 -10.71
CA ASN A 339 -23.93 -8.92 -11.11
C ASN A 339 -24.58 -9.45 -12.42
N SER A 340 -25.53 -8.72 -13.00
CA SER A 340 -26.21 -9.09 -14.26
C SER A 340 -25.32 -9.06 -15.51
N HIS A 341 -24.10 -8.55 -15.41
CA HIS A 341 -23.07 -8.48 -16.46
C HIS A 341 -21.86 -9.37 -16.13
N GLU A 342 -22.02 -10.28 -15.17
CA GLU A 342 -21.01 -11.18 -14.61
C GLU A 342 -19.82 -10.50 -13.88
N ASP A 343 -19.91 -9.19 -13.56
CA ASP A 343 -18.89 -8.49 -12.78
C ASP A 343 -19.03 -8.77 -11.27
N ARG A 344 -17.90 -8.87 -10.57
CA ARG A 344 -17.82 -9.09 -9.11
C ARG A 344 -18.20 -7.83 -8.35
N ALA A 345 -19.29 -7.89 -7.59
CA ALA A 345 -19.68 -6.88 -6.61
C ALA A 345 -19.49 -7.39 -5.18
N PHE A 346 -18.99 -6.53 -4.29
CA PHE A 346 -18.88 -6.82 -2.85
C PHE A 346 -19.98 -6.12 -2.06
N ALA A 347 -20.25 -6.63 -0.85
CA ALA A 347 -21.05 -5.95 0.16
C ALA A 347 -20.48 -6.20 1.56
N VAL A 348 -20.42 -5.16 2.37
CA VAL A 348 -19.97 -5.20 3.78
C VAL A 348 -21.14 -4.79 4.66
N ASN A 349 -21.44 -5.61 5.67
CA ASN A 349 -22.58 -5.45 6.59
C ASN A 349 -23.92 -5.21 5.88
N GLY A 350 -24.11 -5.85 4.70
CA GLY A 350 -25.34 -5.74 3.90
C GLY A 350 -25.42 -4.51 2.98
N HIS A 351 -24.43 -3.63 2.98
CA HIS A 351 -24.34 -2.47 2.09
C HIS A 351 -23.40 -2.76 0.90
N PRO A 352 -23.79 -2.44 -0.36
CA PRO A 352 -22.90 -2.58 -1.52
C PRO A 352 -21.61 -1.78 -1.35
N PHE A 353 -20.46 -2.39 -1.61
CA PHE A 353 -19.16 -1.82 -1.33
C PHE A 353 -18.39 -1.66 -2.66
N LEU A 354 -18.32 -0.42 -3.17
CA LEU A 354 -17.38 -0.08 -4.23
C LEU A 354 -15.97 -0.18 -3.64
N VAL A 355 -15.17 -1.13 -4.12
CA VAL A 355 -13.76 -1.22 -3.74
C VAL A 355 -13.00 -0.07 -4.39
N THR A 356 -12.32 0.73 -3.58
CA THR A 356 -11.33 1.70 -4.05
C THR A 356 -10.04 1.46 -3.29
N GLY A 357 -8.95 1.24 -4.00
CA GLY A 357 -7.70 0.80 -3.38
C GLY A 357 -6.52 0.80 -4.33
N ALA A 358 -5.43 0.19 -3.88
CA ALA A 358 -4.21 0.02 -4.66
C ALA A 358 -3.45 -1.26 -4.23
N GLY A 359 -2.57 -1.76 -5.10
CA GLY A 359 -1.69 -2.90 -4.82
C GLY A 359 -0.56 -2.50 -3.88
N TYR A 360 -0.32 -3.27 -2.81
CA TYR A 360 0.77 -3.04 -1.87
C TYR A 360 2.04 -3.80 -2.26
N SER A 361 3.19 -3.14 -2.08
CA SER A 361 4.50 -3.77 -2.24
C SER A 361 5.28 -3.76 -0.92
N ALA A 362 5.77 -4.93 -0.51
CA ALA A 362 6.72 -5.06 0.59
C ALA A 362 8.08 -4.44 0.23
N ASP A 363 8.89 -4.05 1.23
CA ASP A 363 10.28 -3.61 1.02
C ASP A 363 11.09 -4.70 0.31
N MET A 364 11.95 -4.32 -0.64
CA MET A 364 12.64 -5.25 -1.55
C MET A 364 13.51 -6.31 -0.83
N PHE A 365 13.92 -6.07 0.42
CA PHE A 365 14.67 -7.03 1.23
C PHE A 365 13.80 -7.69 2.33
N LEU A 366 12.48 -7.71 2.14
CA LEU A 366 11.44 -8.19 3.09
C LEU A 366 11.63 -7.64 4.52
N ARG A 367 12.01 -6.37 4.63
CA ARG A 367 12.21 -5.67 5.91
C ARG A 367 10.91 -5.06 6.39
N PHE A 368 10.25 -5.72 7.34
CA PHE A 368 8.95 -5.31 7.83
C PHE A 368 9.01 -4.37 9.05
N ASP A 369 8.69 -3.09 8.80
CA ASP A 369 8.44 -2.07 9.82
C ASP A 369 6.92 -1.78 9.96
N PRO A 370 6.28 -2.16 11.08
CA PRO A 370 4.88 -1.83 11.36
C PRO A 370 4.57 -0.33 11.41
N ALA A 371 5.55 0.54 11.71
CA ALA A 371 5.35 1.98 11.73
C ALA A 371 5.27 2.57 10.31
N LYS A 372 6.20 2.21 9.40
CA LYS A 372 6.10 2.52 7.96
C LYS A 372 4.78 1.99 7.38
N LEU A 373 4.39 0.76 7.69
CA LEU A 373 3.11 0.21 7.20
C LEU A 373 1.90 1.01 7.71
N ALA A 374 1.85 1.36 8.99
CA ALA A 374 0.75 2.17 9.53
C ALA A 374 0.66 3.54 8.84
N GLN A 375 1.80 4.16 8.50
CA GLN A 375 1.84 5.42 7.74
C GLN A 375 1.35 5.24 6.29
N GLN A 376 1.73 4.15 5.62
CA GLN A 376 1.21 3.78 4.30
C GLN A 376 -0.31 3.58 4.33
N PHE A 377 -0.85 2.94 5.37
CA PHE A 377 -2.29 2.76 5.53
C PHE A 377 -3.02 4.05 5.94
N GLU A 378 -2.37 4.98 6.65
CA GLU A 378 -2.92 6.33 6.88
C GLU A 378 -3.04 7.09 5.57
N TYR A 379 -2.05 6.99 4.68
CA TYR A 379 -2.06 7.55 3.34
C TYR A 379 -3.18 6.96 2.45
N ILE A 380 -3.44 5.64 2.47
CA ILE A 380 -4.59 5.04 1.75
C ILE A 380 -5.90 5.73 2.19
N LEU A 381 -6.12 5.83 3.50
CA LEU A 381 -7.35 6.38 4.07
C LEU A 381 -7.47 7.91 3.87
N ASP A 382 -6.36 8.63 3.88
CA ASP A 382 -6.31 10.08 3.58
C ASP A 382 -6.53 10.38 2.08
N MET A 383 -6.17 9.46 1.19
CA MET A 383 -6.58 9.47 -0.22
C MET A 383 -8.07 9.08 -0.43
N GLY A 384 -8.79 8.70 0.62
CA GLY A 384 -10.20 8.30 0.55
C GLY A 384 -10.44 6.89 0.01
N GLN A 385 -9.39 6.10 -0.17
CA GLN A 385 -9.48 4.69 -0.52
C GLN A 385 -9.92 3.85 0.69
N ASN A 386 -10.43 2.64 0.43
CA ASN A 386 -11.03 1.76 1.43
C ASN A 386 -10.45 0.34 1.48
N THR A 387 -9.60 -0.04 0.53
CA THR A 387 -9.05 -1.39 0.38
C THR A 387 -7.56 -1.36 0.00
N VAL A 388 -6.79 -2.35 0.44
CA VAL A 388 -5.44 -2.68 -0.08
C VAL A 388 -5.45 -4.08 -0.68
N ARG A 389 -4.85 -4.28 -1.86
CA ARG A 389 -4.61 -5.63 -2.42
C ARG A 389 -3.21 -6.11 -2.06
N LEU A 390 -3.12 -7.35 -1.60
CA LEU A 390 -1.85 -8.08 -1.46
C LEU A 390 -1.83 -9.13 -2.59
N GLU A 391 -1.08 -8.85 -3.65
CA GLU A 391 -0.75 -9.87 -4.66
C GLU A 391 0.53 -10.59 -4.20
N GLY A 392 0.37 -11.81 -3.67
CA GLY A 392 1.38 -12.37 -2.79
C GLY A 392 1.57 -11.45 -1.57
N LYS A 393 2.82 -11.31 -1.12
CA LYS A 393 3.27 -10.38 -0.07
C LYS A 393 2.34 -10.40 1.15
N GLN A 394 1.92 -11.60 1.56
CA GLN A 394 1.22 -11.83 2.81
C GLN A 394 2.16 -11.53 3.98
N GLU A 395 2.18 -10.27 4.41
CA GLU A 395 3.04 -9.79 5.49
C GLU A 395 2.77 -10.47 6.84
N HIS A 396 3.58 -10.09 7.83
CA HIS A 396 3.42 -10.52 9.22
C HIS A 396 2.02 -10.19 9.78
N PRO A 397 1.55 -10.91 10.84
CA PRO A 397 0.23 -10.73 11.44
C PRO A 397 -0.12 -9.28 11.78
N GLU A 398 0.89 -8.47 12.15
CA GLU A 398 0.72 -7.04 12.44
C GLU A 398 0.06 -6.26 11.29
N LEU A 399 0.21 -6.66 10.02
CA LEU A 399 -0.46 -5.98 8.90
C LEU A 399 -1.98 -6.02 9.03
N TYR A 400 -2.53 -7.22 9.22
CA TYR A 400 -3.98 -7.42 9.35
C TYR A 400 -4.49 -6.81 10.66
N ASP A 401 -3.67 -6.88 11.71
CA ASP A 401 -3.95 -6.28 13.02
C ASP A 401 -3.99 -4.73 12.96
N ILE A 402 -3.15 -4.11 12.13
CA ILE A 402 -3.18 -2.66 11.84
C ILE A 402 -4.41 -2.32 10.97
N ALA A 403 -4.67 -3.06 9.89
CA ALA A 403 -5.85 -2.86 9.03
C ALA A 403 -7.17 -2.96 9.82
N ASP A 404 -7.30 -3.96 10.70
CA ASP A 404 -8.42 -4.18 11.62
C ASP A 404 -8.69 -2.95 12.50
N ARG A 405 -7.64 -2.35 13.07
CA ARG A 405 -7.75 -1.15 13.91
C ARG A 405 -8.06 0.11 13.10
N MET A 406 -7.58 0.19 11.87
CA MET A 406 -7.70 1.38 11.02
C MET A 406 -9.00 1.43 10.21
N GLY A 407 -9.67 0.30 10.01
CA GLY A 407 -10.90 0.22 9.21
C GLY A 407 -10.61 0.09 7.71
N LEU A 408 -9.42 -0.38 7.36
CA LEU A 408 -8.98 -0.65 5.99
C LEU A 408 -9.33 -2.09 5.63
N MET A 409 -9.87 -2.33 4.44
CA MET A 409 -10.14 -3.68 3.96
C MET A 409 -8.89 -4.30 3.29
N VAL A 410 -8.69 -5.61 3.41
CA VAL A 410 -7.54 -6.33 2.82
C VAL A 410 -8.02 -7.39 1.83
N LEU A 411 -7.62 -7.27 0.56
CA LEU A 411 -7.88 -8.25 -0.49
C LEU A 411 -6.59 -9.03 -0.78
N ALA A 412 -6.39 -10.17 -0.12
CA ALA A 412 -5.18 -10.97 -0.27
C ALA A 412 -5.32 -12.00 -1.41
N GLY A 413 -4.21 -12.46 -1.96
CA GLY A 413 -4.18 -13.60 -2.87
C GLY A 413 -2.77 -14.05 -3.23
N TRP A 414 -2.65 -15.18 -3.93
CA TRP A 414 -1.35 -15.59 -4.50
C TRP A 414 -0.93 -14.67 -5.65
N GLU A 415 0.36 -14.65 -5.96
CA GLU A 415 0.96 -13.80 -7.00
C GLU A 415 1.03 -14.46 -8.38
N CYS A 416 1.03 -13.64 -9.44
CA CYS A 416 1.09 -14.10 -10.82
C CYS A 416 2.47 -14.65 -11.23
N CYS A 417 2.55 -15.09 -12.49
CA CYS A 417 3.74 -15.00 -13.33
C CYS A 417 4.95 -15.91 -12.99
N ASP A 418 5.06 -16.45 -11.77
CA ASP A 418 6.18 -17.30 -11.33
C ASP A 418 5.73 -18.75 -11.00
N LYS A 419 6.46 -19.46 -10.12
CA LYS A 419 6.07 -20.80 -9.63
C LYS A 419 4.63 -20.89 -9.13
N TRP A 420 4.08 -19.82 -8.53
CA TRP A 420 2.70 -19.78 -8.04
C TRP A 420 1.67 -20.14 -9.11
N GLU A 421 1.93 -19.75 -10.37
CA GLU A 421 1.06 -20.04 -11.52
C GLU A 421 1.67 -21.00 -12.55
N GLY A 422 2.59 -21.86 -12.10
CA GLY A 422 3.15 -22.98 -12.87
C GLY A 422 2.14 -24.08 -13.24
N TRP A 423 0.95 -23.74 -13.73
CA TRP A 423 -0.10 -24.67 -14.12
C TRP A 423 0.23 -25.37 -15.42
N SER A 424 -0.16 -26.65 -15.53
CA SER A 424 0.10 -27.48 -16.72
C SER A 424 -0.57 -27.02 -18.03
N TYR A 425 -1.39 -25.97 -17.98
CA TYR A 425 -2.08 -25.34 -19.11
C TYR A 425 -1.73 -23.84 -19.26
N ASN A 426 -0.96 -23.26 -18.32
CA ASN A 426 -0.54 -21.87 -18.38
C ASN A 426 0.80 -21.80 -19.12
N ASP A 427 0.73 -21.55 -20.42
CA ASP A 427 1.90 -21.39 -21.30
C ASP A 427 2.44 -19.94 -21.33
N GLU A 428 1.84 -19.01 -20.57
CA GLU A 428 2.28 -17.61 -20.47
C GLU A 428 3.20 -17.36 -19.26
N ALA A 429 2.99 -18.02 -18.12
CA ALA A 429 3.87 -17.87 -16.95
C ALA A 429 5.14 -18.73 -17.04
N ASP A 430 6.30 -18.11 -16.77
CA ASP A 430 7.64 -18.75 -16.75
C ASP A 430 7.84 -19.76 -15.59
N GLY A 431 6.87 -19.85 -14.67
CA GLY A 431 6.88 -20.80 -13.55
C GLY A 431 7.04 -22.26 -13.98
N VAL A 432 7.98 -22.97 -13.36
CA VAL A 432 8.24 -24.40 -13.57
C VAL A 432 7.04 -25.22 -13.11
N LYS A 433 6.50 -26.01 -14.05
CA LYS A 433 5.18 -26.61 -13.93
C LYS A 433 5.08 -27.58 -12.74
N TRP A 434 3.91 -27.59 -12.10
CA TRP A 434 3.70 -28.25 -10.81
C TRP A 434 3.81 -29.79 -10.86
N VAL A 435 4.50 -30.37 -9.87
CA VAL A 435 4.60 -31.82 -9.60
C VAL A 435 3.91 -32.19 -8.29
N ASP A 436 3.76 -33.48 -7.97
CA ASP A 436 2.99 -33.94 -6.80
C ASP A 436 3.37 -33.28 -5.45
N ALA A 437 4.65 -32.97 -5.25
CA ALA A 437 5.14 -32.30 -4.03
C ALA A 437 4.73 -30.82 -3.92
N ASP A 438 4.45 -30.16 -5.06
CA ASP A 438 4.02 -28.77 -5.08
C ASP A 438 2.62 -28.61 -4.50
N TYR A 439 1.69 -29.51 -4.85
CA TYR A 439 0.32 -29.51 -4.28
C TYR A 439 0.31 -29.70 -2.75
N VAL A 440 1.23 -30.51 -2.21
CA VAL A 440 1.39 -30.70 -0.76
C VAL A 440 2.00 -29.45 -0.11
N THR A 441 2.91 -28.76 -0.80
CA THR A 441 3.46 -27.48 -0.35
C THR A 441 2.39 -26.39 -0.35
N ALA A 442 1.58 -26.32 -1.41
CA ALA A 442 0.46 -25.40 -1.55
C ALA A 442 -0.63 -25.59 -0.48
N GLU A 443 -0.98 -26.84 -0.13
CA GLU A 443 -1.92 -27.12 0.97
C GLU A 443 -1.41 -26.54 2.30
N ARG A 444 -0.12 -26.73 2.61
CA ARG A 444 0.51 -26.27 3.87
C ARG A 444 0.61 -24.74 3.94
N GLN A 445 0.95 -24.09 2.83
CA GLN A 445 0.98 -22.62 2.77
C GLN A 445 -0.43 -22.04 2.94
N MET A 446 -1.45 -22.65 2.32
CA MET A 446 -2.83 -22.23 2.54
C MET A 446 -3.30 -22.48 3.99
N GLU A 447 -2.91 -23.60 4.62
CA GLU A 447 -3.20 -23.84 6.03
C GLU A 447 -2.56 -22.78 6.94
N HIS A 448 -1.29 -22.45 6.71
CA HIS A 448 -0.57 -21.46 7.52
C HIS A 448 -1.12 -20.04 7.33
N GLU A 449 -1.31 -19.59 6.09
CA GLU A 449 -1.84 -18.26 5.79
C GLU A 449 -3.29 -18.09 6.26
N ALA A 450 -4.13 -19.13 6.14
CA ALA A 450 -5.44 -19.12 6.77
C ALA A 450 -5.34 -18.95 8.30
N TYR A 451 -4.39 -19.63 8.97
CA TYR A 451 -4.12 -19.39 10.39
C TYR A 451 -3.47 -18.03 10.71
N MET A 452 -2.99 -17.26 9.73
CA MET A 452 -2.60 -15.86 9.93
C MET A 452 -3.83 -14.94 9.80
N MET A 453 -4.60 -15.07 8.71
CA MET A 453 -5.68 -14.15 8.35
C MET A 453 -7.06 -14.44 8.99
N GLN A 454 -7.42 -15.69 9.26
CA GLN A 454 -8.80 -16.07 9.59
C GLN A 454 -9.28 -15.48 10.94
N GLY A 455 -10.38 -14.71 10.90
CA GLY A 455 -10.93 -13.97 12.04
C GLY A 455 -10.51 -12.49 12.13
N HIS A 456 -9.56 -12.02 11.32
CA HIS A 456 -9.29 -10.57 11.21
C HIS A 456 -10.49 -9.83 10.61
N ALA A 457 -10.77 -8.65 11.14
CA ALA A 457 -11.93 -7.82 10.81
C ALA A 457 -11.81 -7.04 9.49
N SER A 458 -10.62 -6.99 8.90
CA SER A 458 -10.27 -6.27 7.66
C SER A 458 -10.41 -7.09 6.38
N LEU A 459 -10.26 -8.42 6.42
CA LEU A 459 -10.21 -9.24 5.20
C LEU A 459 -11.48 -9.07 4.33
N LEU A 460 -11.31 -8.81 3.04
CA LEU A 460 -12.39 -8.64 2.05
C LEU A 460 -12.66 -9.93 1.26
N GLY A 461 -11.62 -10.71 1.04
CA GLY A 461 -11.65 -11.97 0.29
C GLY A 461 -10.24 -12.54 0.11
N PHE A 462 -10.16 -13.74 -0.45
CA PHE A 462 -8.90 -14.37 -0.88
C PHE A 462 -8.96 -14.76 -2.37
N LEU A 463 -7.96 -14.35 -3.15
CA LEU A 463 -7.76 -14.73 -4.55
C LEU A 463 -6.81 -15.93 -4.61
N VAL A 464 -7.28 -17.09 -5.09
CA VAL A 464 -6.49 -18.33 -5.11
C VAL A 464 -5.59 -18.49 -6.35
N GLY A 465 -5.50 -17.44 -7.17
CA GLY A 465 -4.62 -17.20 -8.31
C GLY A 465 -4.74 -15.72 -8.71
N SER A 466 -3.92 -15.23 -9.63
CA SER A 466 -3.88 -13.82 -10.06
C SER A 466 -4.23 -13.70 -11.55
N ASP A 467 -3.25 -13.73 -12.46
CA ASP A 467 -3.48 -13.84 -13.90
C ASP A 467 -4.23 -15.13 -14.24
N PHE A 468 -3.76 -16.26 -13.71
CA PHE A 468 -4.31 -17.57 -13.99
C PHE A 468 -4.86 -18.24 -12.73
N TRP A 469 -6.07 -18.75 -12.86
CA TRP A 469 -6.76 -19.46 -11.81
C TRP A 469 -6.06 -20.78 -11.45
N PRO A 470 -6.16 -21.27 -10.20
CA PRO A 470 -5.55 -22.55 -9.84
C PRO A 470 -6.23 -23.71 -10.55
N ASP A 471 -5.45 -24.72 -10.92
CA ASP A 471 -5.95 -25.85 -11.70
C ASP A 471 -7.00 -26.70 -10.94
N GLU A 472 -7.60 -27.65 -11.66
CA GLU A 472 -8.66 -28.52 -11.14
C GLU A 472 -8.23 -29.44 -9.97
N ARG A 473 -6.94 -29.49 -9.61
CA ARG A 473 -6.40 -30.17 -8.43
C ARG A 473 -6.00 -29.18 -7.33
N ALA A 474 -5.38 -28.07 -7.66
CA ALA A 474 -4.99 -27.04 -6.69
C ALA A 474 -6.19 -26.26 -6.14
N SER A 475 -7.17 -25.91 -6.98
CA SER A 475 -8.36 -25.16 -6.55
C SER A 475 -9.17 -25.90 -5.46
N PRO A 476 -9.48 -27.20 -5.57
CA PRO A 476 -10.11 -27.93 -4.48
C PRO A 476 -9.27 -27.99 -3.20
N ILE A 477 -7.95 -28.10 -3.28
CA ILE A 477 -7.05 -28.11 -2.11
C ILE A 477 -7.19 -26.78 -1.35
N TYR A 478 -7.03 -25.66 -2.05
CA TYR A 478 -7.17 -24.32 -1.46
C TYR A 478 -8.57 -24.08 -0.86
N VAL A 479 -9.62 -24.33 -1.65
CA VAL A 479 -11.00 -24.07 -1.25
C VAL A 479 -11.46 -24.97 -0.10
N ASN A 480 -11.00 -26.23 -0.04
CA ASN A 480 -11.33 -27.13 1.07
C ASN A 480 -10.56 -26.73 2.33
N LYS A 481 -9.26 -26.36 2.24
CA LYS A 481 -8.49 -25.95 3.41
C LYS A 481 -9.09 -24.71 4.08
N LEU A 482 -9.47 -23.70 3.31
CA LEU A 482 -10.15 -22.51 3.83
C LEU A 482 -11.48 -22.88 4.54
N LYS A 483 -12.27 -23.81 3.99
CA LYS A 483 -13.51 -24.31 4.63
C LYS A 483 -13.27 -25.13 5.89
N GLU A 484 -12.22 -25.96 5.93
CA GLU A 484 -11.79 -26.72 7.12
C GLU A 484 -11.36 -25.80 8.28
N LEU A 485 -10.93 -24.58 7.93
CA LEU A 485 -10.44 -23.55 8.85
C LEU A 485 -11.46 -22.45 9.14
N ASP A 486 -12.76 -22.70 8.91
CA ASP A 486 -13.86 -21.77 9.20
C ASP A 486 -13.69 -20.38 8.54
N TRP A 487 -13.19 -20.32 7.30
CA TRP A 487 -13.03 -19.08 6.54
C TRP A 487 -14.39 -18.46 6.16
N ASP A 488 -14.60 -17.19 6.50
CA ASP A 488 -15.91 -16.50 6.51
C ASP A 488 -16.06 -15.40 5.44
N VAL A 489 -15.04 -15.14 4.63
CA VAL A 489 -15.06 -14.14 3.54
C VAL A 489 -14.95 -14.79 2.15
N PRO A 490 -15.33 -14.10 1.05
CA PRO A 490 -15.26 -14.64 -0.31
C PRO A 490 -13.92 -15.29 -0.70
N ILE A 491 -14.00 -16.38 -1.47
CA ILE A 491 -12.87 -17.03 -2.15
C ILE A 491 -13.09 -16.84 -3.65
N ILE A 492 -12.06 -16.38 -4.37
CA ILE A 492 -12.15 -15.87 -5.75
C ILE A 492 -11.10 -16.57 -6.61
N ALA A 493 -11.47 -16.98 -7.84
CA ALA A 493 -10.65 -17.84 -8.69
C ALA A 493 -9.33 -17.21 -9.15
N SER A 494 -9.37 -15.94 -9.52
CA SER A 494 -8.29 -15.18 -10.17
C SER A 494 -8.54 -13.67 -10.01
N ALA A 495 -7.50 -12.87 -10.23
CA ALA A 495 -7.61 -11.42 -10.47
C ALA A 495 -8.14 -11.13 -11.89
N SER A 496 -7.88 -12.02 -12.86
CA SER A 496 -8.32 -11.88 -14.25
C SER A 496 -9.65 -12.57 -14.57
N LEU A 497 -10.22 -12.26 -15.74
CA LEU A 497 -11.36 -12.95 -16.37
C LEU A 497 -10.92 -14.05 -17.37
N ARG A 498 -9.62 -14.38 -17.45
CA ARG A 498 -9.05 -15.33 -18.44
C ARG A 498 -9.68 -16.74 -18.37
N GLY A 499 -10.21 -17.13 -17.21
CA GLY A 499 -10.92 -18.41 -17.00
C GLY A 499 -11.15 -18.69 -15.51
N PHE A 500 -11.59 -19.91 -15.19
CA PHE A 500 -11.90 -20.31 -13.81
C PHE A 500 -11.98 -21.84 -13.61
N PRO A 501 -11.81 -22.35 -12.37
CA PRO A 501 -11.99 -23.76 -12.04
C PRO A 501 -13.44 -24.06 -11.66
N LYS A 502 -13.90 -25.29 -11.93
CA LYS A 502 -15.32 -25.69 -11.83
C LYS A 502 -15.92 -25.57 -10.42
N ASN A 503 -15.09 -25.55 -9.39
CA ASN A 503 -15.50 -25.44 -7.98
C ASN A 503 -15.69 -24.00 -7.47
N LEU A 504 -15.28 -22.98 -8.25
CA LEU A 504 -15.43 -21.57 -7.90
C LEU A 504 -16.29 -20.80 -8.91
N GLY A 505 -16.19 -21.10 -10.21
CA GLY A 505 -16.79 -20.27 -11.25
C GLY A 505 -16.03 -18.96 -11.47
N SER A 506 -16.57 -18.10 -12.34
CA SER A 506 -15.92 -16.86 -12.78
C SER A 506 -15.48 -15.95 -11.61
N SER A 507 -14.28 -15.36 -11.74
CA SER A 507 -13.80 -14.31 -10.86
C SER A 507 -14.75 -13.12 -10.84
N GLY A 508 -15.24 -12.69 -12.01
CA GLY A 508 -15.89 -11.40 -12.22
C GLY A 508 -14.95 -10.20 -12.07
N MET A 509 -13.64 -10.43 -12.13
CA MET A 509 -12.59 -9.40 -12.00
C MET A 509 -11.79 -9.35 -13.30
N LYS A 510 -11.51 -8.16 -13.82
CA LYS A 510 -10.78 -7.95 -15.07
C LYS A 510 -9.38 -7.43 -14.81
N MET A 511 -8.50 -7.72 -15.77
CA MET A 511 -7.06 -7.50 -15.75
C MET A 511 -6.64 -7.18 -17.19
N ASP A 512 -7.35 -6.21 -17.77
CA ASP A 512 -7.33 -5.91 -19.21
C ASP A 512 -6.42 -4.70 -19.49
N GLY A 513 -5.46 -4.44 -18.58
CA GLY A 513 -4.69 -3.21 -18.51
C GLY A 513 -5.56 -1.98 -18.17
N PRO A 514 -5.00 -0.77 -18.33
CA PRO A 514 -3.61 -0.47 -18.71
C PRO A 514 -2.65 -0.60 -17.52
N TYR A 515 -1.36 -0.57 -17.82
CA TYR A 515 -0.27 -0.43 -16.83
C TYR A 515 0.73 0.68 -17.21
N ASP A 516 0.69 1.21 -18.44
CA ASP A 516 1.38 2.46 -18.82
C ASP A 516 0.36 3.59 -19.04
N TRP A 517 0.83 4.78 -19.43
CA TRP A 517 0.03 5.98 -19.51
C TRP A 517 -1.16 5.87 -20.49
N VAL A 518 -2.34 6.28 -20.02
CA VAL A 518 -3.55 6.47 -20.82
C VAL A 518 -4.19 7.84 -20.54
N PRO A 519 -4.93 8.41 -21.51
CA PRO A 519 -5.61 9.68 -21.33
C PRO A 519 -6.85 9.57 -20.42
N PRO A 520 -7.26 10.66 -19.74
CA PRO A 520 -8.39 10.70 -18.80
C PRO A 520 -9.75 10.19 -19.33
N ASN A 521 -10.00 10.30 -20.63
CA ASN A 521 -11.24 9.82 -21.23
C ASN A 521 -11.26 8.30 -21.49
N TYR A 522 -10.12 7.60 -21.38
CA TYR A 522 -10.06 6.13 -21.36
C TYR A 522 -11.00 5.57 -20.30
N TRP A 523 -10.94 6.13 -19.09
CA TRP A 523 -11.68 5.66 -17.93
C TRP A 523 -13.20 5.83 -18.05
N TYR A 524 -13.69 6.67 -18.97
CA TYR A 524 -15.12 6.88 -19.23
C TYR A 524 -15.66 6.14 -20.47
N ASP A 525 -14.85 5.27 -21.11
CA ASP A 525 -15.28 4.37 -22.18
C ASP A 525 -15.93 3.07 -21.62
N THR A 526 -16.16 2.07 -22.46
CA THR A 526 -16.81 0.79 -22.14
C THR A 526 -15.96 -0.43 -22.50
N GLN A 527 -14.66 -0.23 -22.74
CA GLN A 527 -13.71 -1.25 -23.22
C GLN A 527 -12.54 -1.41 -22.23
N LEU A 528 -11.96 -2.62 -22.20
CA LEU A 528 -10.77 -2.97 -21.41
C LEU A 528 -10.86 -2.45 -19.96
N GLY A 529 -9.84 -1.74 -19.46
CA GLY A 529 -9.76 -1.19 -18.11
C GLY A 529 -10.74 -0.07 -17.74
N ALA A 530 -11.54 0.47 -18.67
CA ALA A 530 -12.45 1.60 -18.43
C ALA A 530 -13.46 1.32 -17.27
N ALA A 531 -14.07 2.35 -16.69
CA ALA A 531 -14.73 2.26 -15.37
C ALA A 531 -16.08 1.52 -15.33
N PHE A 532 -16.04 0.21 -15.55
CA PHE A 532 -17.12 -0.77 -15.39
C PHE A 532 -16.57 -2.05 -14.76
N GLY A 533 -17.40 -2.76 -13.99
CA GLY A 533 -16.99 -3.98 -13.30
C GLY A 533 -15.85 -3.77 -12.31
N PHE A 534 -15.05 -4.82 -12.07
CA PHE A 534 -14.00 -4.82 -11.07
C PHE A 534 -12.61 -4.89 -11.72
N GLY A 535 -11.87 -3.78 -11.75
CA GLY A 535 -10.44 -3.77 -12.09
C GLY A 535 -9.62 -4.25 -10.89
N SER A 536 -8.99 -5.42 -11.00
CA SER A 536 -8.20 -6.05 -9.91
C SER A 536 -6.77 -5.53 -9.82
N GLU A 537 -6.29 -4.97 -10.91
CA GLU A 537 -5.07 -4.20 -11.09
C GLU A 537 -5.18 -3.49 -12.43
N LEU A 538 -4.91 -2.19 -12.41
CA LEU A 538 -4.71 -1.35 -13.59
C LEU A 538 -4.25 0.03 -13.11
N GLY A 539 -3.69 0.83 -14.02
CA GLY A 539 -3.26 2.17 -13.68
C GLY A 539 -2.60 2.86 -14.87
N SER A 540 -2.67 4.19 -14.87
CA SER A 540 -2.08 5.03 -15.91
C SER A 540 -0.52 5.11 -15.86
N GLY A 541 0.17 4.10 -15.32
CA GLY A 541 1.63 4.02 -15.16
C GLY A 541 2.28 5.01 -14.17
N VAL A 542 1.57 6.05 -13.74
CA VAL A 542 2.17 7.24 -13.13
C VAL A 542 2.71 7.04 -11.70
N GLY A 543 3.60 7.96 -11.28
CA GLY A 543 4.36 7.84 -10.03
C GLY A 543 5.72 8.57 -10.04
N THR A 544 5.79 9.79 -10.58
CA THR A 544 7.05 10.54 -10.72
C THR A 544 7.45 11.20 -9.40
N PRO A 545 8.60 10.85 -8.78
CA PRO A 545 9.00 11.45 -7.50
C PRO A 545 9.39 12.92 -7.63
N GLU A 546 9.35 13.63 -6.49
CA GLU A 546 9.80 15.02 -6.38
C GLU A 546 11.33 15.13 -6.37
N LEU A 547 11.86 16.32 -6.71
CA LEU A 547 13.31 16.52 -6.94
C LEU A 547 14.18 16.14 -5.73
N SER A 548 13.71 16.36 -4.51
CA SER A 548 14.45 15.98 -3.29
C SER A 548 14.43 14.47 -3.00
N SER A 549 13.49 13.73 -3.58
CA SER A 549 13.53 12.26 -3.58
C SER A 549 14.43 11.74 -4.71
N LEU A 550 14.33 12.28 -5.93
CA LEU A 550 15.18 11.90 -7.06
C LEU A 550 16.68 12.02 -6.72
N LYS A 551 17.08 13.09 -6.03
CA LYS A 551 18.47 13.31 -5.57
C LYS A 551 18.97 12.29 -4.54
N LYS A 552 18.10 11.47 -3.93
CA LYS A 552 18.50 10.40 -2.99
C LYS A 552 18.84 9.09 -3.69
N PHE A 553 18.47 8.93 -4.97
CA PHE A 553 18.65 7.67 -5.70
C PHE A 553 19.14 7.80 -7.15
N LEU A 554 19.30 9.01 -7.71
CA LEU A 554 19.78 9.23 -9.08
C LEU A 554 21.00 10.17 -9.12
N THR A 555 21.90 9.95 -10.08
CA THR A 555 22.96 10.91 -10.41
C THR A 555 22.39 12.15 -11.10
N GLU A 556 23.14 13.26 -11.13
CA GLU A 556 22.78 14.45 -11.93
C GLU A 556 22.61 14.11 -13.43
N ALA A 557 23.37 13.13 -13.93
CA ALA A 557 23.24 12.65 -15.32
C ALA A 557 21.93 11.86 -15.53
N ASP A 558 21.58 10.95 -14.61
CA ASP A 558 20.33 10.19 -14.69
C ASP A 558 19.10 11.11 -14.57
N ILE A 559 19.15 12.10 -13.67
CA ILE A 559 18.11 13.14 -13.50
C ILE A 559 17.97 13.99 -14.78
N ASN A 560 19.09 14.33 -15.43
CA ASN A 560 19.06 15.06 -16.70
C ASN A 560 18.47 14.21 -17.84
N ASP A 561 18.83 12.93 -17.92
CA ASP A 561 18.37 12.04 -18.97
C ASP A 561 16.85 11.81 -18.95
N LEU A 562 16.17 11.94 -17.78
CA LEU A 562 14.70 11.88 -17.67
C LEU A 562 13.97 12.78 -18.68
N TRP A 563 14.55 13.94 -19.01
CA TRP A 563 13.95 14.93 -19.90
C TRP A 563 14.72 15.12 -21.22
N THR A 564 16.04 14.95 -21.23
CA THR A 564 16.85 15.09 -22.46
C THR A 564 16.97 13.81 -23.30
N ALA A 565 16.69 12.64 -22.71
CA ALA A 565 16.80 11.34 -23.36
C ALA A 565 15.54 10.48 -23.08
N PRO A 566 14.35 10.89 -23.56
CA PRO A 566 13.06 10.34 -23.14
C PRO A 566 12.84 8.86 -23.45
N ASP A 567 13.57 8.32 -24.43
CA ASP A 567 13.55 6.91 -24.86
C ASP A 567 14.69 6.06 -24.21
N LYS A 568 15.43 6.60 -23.23
CA LYS A 568 16.50 5.87 -22.52
C LYS A 568 15.88 4.91 -21.51
N GLY A 569 16.30 3.65 -21.51
CA GLY A 569 15.99 2.70 -20.44
C GLY A 569 16.56 3.14 -19.09
N LEU A 570 15.76 3.06 -18.03
CA LEU A 570 16.08 3.59 -16.69
C LEU A 570 16.07 2.46 -15.67
N TYR A 571 17.15 2.32 -14.91
CA TYR A 571 17.25 1.24 -13.91
C TYR A 571 16.20 1.33 -12.80
N HIS A 572 15.77 2.55 -12.46
CA HIS A 572 14.69 2.84 -11.50
C HIS A 572 13.27 2.74 -12.07
N MET A 573 13.09 1.94 -13.11
CA MET A 573 11.79 1.47 -13.57
C MET A 573 11.71 -0.04 -13.27
N SER A 574 11.82 -0.87 -14.30
CA SER A 574 11.69 -2.33 -14.24
C SER A 574 12.97 -3.06 -14.72
N THR A 575 12.89 -4.39 -14.82
CA THR A 575 13.92 -5.22 -15.45
C THR A 575 14.08 -4.89 -16.94
N ILE A 576 15.27 -5.11 -17.51
CA ILE A 576 15.56 -4.87 -18.94
C ILE A 576 14.81 -5.82 -19.91
N GLN A 577 14.05 -6.78 -19.37
CA GLN A 577 13.16 -7.68 -20.11
C GLN A 577 11.69 -7.21 -20.10
N SER A 578 11.32 -6.31 -19.19
CA SER A 578 9.94 -5.82 -19.07
C SER A 578 9.59 -4.84 -20.19
N SER A 579 8.29 -4.72 -20.49
CA SER A 579 7.78 -3.63 -21.35
C SER A 579 7.98 -2.24 -20.71
N PHE A 580 8.13 -2.17 -19.39
CA PHE A 580 8.22 -0.93 -18.60
C PHE A 580 9.67 -0.55 -18.22
N TYR A 581 10.66 -0.95 -19.02
CA TYR A 581 12.09 -0.67 -18.76
C TYR A 581 12.52 0.77 -19.10
N ASP A 582 11.69 1.53 -19.84
CA ASP A 582 11.88 2.94 -20.19
C ASP A 582 10.60 3.76 -19.89
N ARG A 583 10.64 5.09 -20.10
CA ARG A 583 9.49 5.99 -19.89
C ARG A 583 8.87 6.51 -21.19
N LYS A 584 9.02 5.79 -22.31
CA LYS A 584 8.68 6.31 -23.64
C LYS A 584 7.22 6.71 -23.78
N ILE A 585 6.28 5.80 -23.48
CA ILE A 585 4.83 6.03 -23.67
C ILE A 585 4.38 7.24 -22.85
N TYR A 586 4.79 7.29 -21.58
CA TYR A 586 4.62 8.45 -20.70
C TYR A 586 5.20 9.74 -21.29
N ASN A 587 6.46 9.75 -21.74
CA ASN A 587 7.13 10.96 -22.21
C ASN A 587 6.56 11.46 -23.55
N ASP A 588 6.24 10.56 -24.48
CA ASP A 588 5.56 10.90 -25.75
C ASP A 588 4.23 11.60 -25.46
N ALA A 589 3.42 11.07 -24.53
CA ALA A 589 2.16 11.67 -24.12
C ALA A 589 2.35 13.02 -23.41
N LEU A 590 3.32 13.11 -22.48
CA LEU A 590 3.64 14.35 -21.77
C LEU A 590 4.01 15.47 -22.76
N TYR A 591 4.86 15.16 -23.73
CA TYR A 591 5.40 16.13 -24.68
C TYR A 591 4.37 16.52 -25.73
N ALA A 592 3.53 15.59 -26.19
CA ALA A 592 2.44 15.89 -27.13
C ALA A 592 1.33 16.74 -26.49
N ARG A 593 1.01 16.48 -25.21
CA ARG A 593 -0.05 17.18 -24.47
C ARG A 593 0.42 18.55 -23.98
N TYR A 594 1.54 18.63 -23.25
CA TYR A 594 2.01 19.86 -22.59
C TYR A 594 3.15 20.60 -23.30
N GLY A 595 3.67 20.05 -24.40
CA GLY A 595 4.85 20.55 -25.08
C GLY A 595 6.16 20.09 -24.42
N ALA A 596 7.19 19.84 -25.23
CA ALA A 596 8.49 19.34 -24.76
C ALA A 596 9.08 20.20 -23.61
N PRO A 597 9.77 19.57 -22.64
CA PRO A 597 10.39 20.27 -21.51
C PRO A 597 11.54 21.18 -21.94
N THR A 598 11.66 22.30 -21.26
CA THR A 598 12.69 23.34 -21.48
C THR A 598 13.75 23.40 -20.39
N SER A 599 13.51 22.75 -19.25
CA SER A 599 14.44 22.47 -18.16
C SER A 599 13.96 21.28 -17.32
N LEU A 600 14.74 20.85 -16.34
CA LEU A 600 14.34 19.83 -15.36
C LEU A 600 13.12 20.27 -14.55
N GLU A 601 13.04 21.54 -14.15
CA GLU A 601 11.92 22.11 -13.40
C GLU A 601 10.63 22.10 -14.23
N ASP A 602 10.73 22.43 -15.53
CA ASP A 602 9.61 22.35 -16.48
C ASP A 602 9.17 20.90 -16.74
N TYR A 603 10.11 19.94 -16.81
CA TYR A 603 9.80 18.52 -16.89
C TYR A 603 9.05 18.03 -15.64
N LEU A 604 9.65 18.17 -14.46
CA LEU A 604 9.08 17.67 -13.22
C LEU A 604 7.71 18.27 -12.95
N LEU A 605 7.54 19.57 -13.20
CA LEU A 605 6.25 20.24 -13.15
C LEU A 605 5.21 19.58 -14.06
N LYS A 606 5.52 19.41 -15.35
CA LYS A 606 4.61 18.79 -16.32
C LYS A 606 4.25 17.37 -15.86
N SER A 607 5.22 16.63 -15.35
CA SER A 607 5.00 15.28 -14.81
C SER A 607 4.07 15.28 -13.59
N GLN A 608 4.32 16.12 -12.57
CA GLN A 608 3.41 16.24 -11.42
C GLN A 608 1.98 16.65 -11.82
N ALA A 609 1.87 17.48 -12.86
CA ALA A 609 0.58 17.88 -13.41
C ALA A 609 -0.12 16.71 -14.14
N MET A 610 0.59 15.92 -14.94
CA MET A 610 0.00 14.77 -15.64
C MET A 610 -0.36 13.62 -14.69
N ASP A 611 0.50 13.31 -13.72
CA ASP A 611 0.32 12.26 -12.72
C ASP A 611 -0.92 12.52 -11.84
N TYR A 612 -1.13 13.80 -11.51
CA TYR A 612 -2.32 14.28 -10.82
C TYR A 612 -3.61 14.06 -11.62
N GLU A 613 -3.64 14.38 -12.92
CA GLU A 613 -4.85 14.22 -13.73
C GLU A 613 -5.18 12.76 -13.99
N ALA A 614 -4.16 11.95 -14.28
CA ALA A 614 -4.31 10.53 -14.60
C ALA A 614 -5.01 9.81 -13.43
N THR A 615 -4.37 9.79 -12.25
CA THR A 615 -4.93 9.19 -11.02
C THR A 615 -6.29 9.77 -10.64
N ARG A 616 -6.46 11.10 -10.70
CA ARG A 616 -7.77 11.71 -10.39
C ARG A 616 -8.86 11.19 -11.33
N SER A 617 -8.63 11.22 -12.64
CA SER A 617 -9.65 10.85 -13.64
C SER A 617 -10.06 9.39 -13.52
N GLU A 618 -9.11 8.53 -13.16
CA GLU A 618 -9.28 7.10 -12.92
C GLU A 618 -10.20 6.83 -11.71
N PHE A 619 -9.87 7.40 -10.54
CA PHE A 619 -10.72 7.29 -9.35
C PHE A 619 -12.06 8.02 -9.49
N GLU A 620 -12.12 9.15 -10.21
CA GLU A 620 -13.37 9.87 -10.50
C GLU A 620 -14.29 9.08 -11.43
N ALA A 621 -13.77 8.37 -12.42
CA ALA A 621 -14.58 7.55 -13.33
C ALA A 621 -15.18 6.34 -12.60
N TYR A 622 -14.36 5.58 -11.87
CA TYR A 622 -14.84 4.45 -11.06
C TYR A 622 -15.83 4.88 -9.97
N SER A 623 -15.71 6.10 -9.43
CA SER A 623 -16.65 6.65 -8.45
C SER A 623 -17.89 7.28 -9.09
N ALA A 624 -17.80 7.78 -10.33
CA ALA A 624 -18.93 8.31 -11.10
C ALA A 624 -19.82 7.20 -11.65
N LEU A 625 -19.26 6.07 -12.10
CA LEU A 625 -20.02 5.00 -12.76
C LEU A 625 -20.51 3.89 -11.80
N GLN A 626 -20.32 4.02 -10.48
CA GLN A 626 -20.75 3.02 -9.47
C GLN A 626 -22.28 2.79 -9.41
N SER A 627 -23.06 3.56 -10.17
CA SER A 627 -24.52 3.46 -10.28
C SER A 627 -25.00 3.55 -11.73
N ALA A 628 -24.15 3.22 -12.71
CA ALA A 628 -24.49 3.10 -14.13
C ALA A 628 -25.14 1.73 -14.45
N ASP A 629 -25.72 1.60 -15.65
CA ASP A 629 -26.44 0.39 -16.09
C ASP A 629 -25.58 -0.88 -16.05
N ARG A 630 -24.30 -0.77 -16.43
CA ARG A 630 -23.22 -1.68 -16.00
C ARG A 630 -22.33 -0.89 -15.03
N PRO A 631 -22.45 -1.10 -13.71
CA PRO A 631 -21.73 -0.28 -12.75
C PRO A 631 -20.25 -0.66 -12.68
N SER A 632 -19.39 0.29 -12.33
CA SER A 632 -18.11 -0.02 -11.68
C SER A 632 -18.39 -0.65 -10.30
N THR A 633 -17.66 -1.71 -9.96
CA THR A 633 -17.81 -2.47 -8.71
C THR A 633 -16.52 -2.54 -7.91
N GLY A 634 -15.36 -2.27 -8.53
CA GLY A 634 -14.12 -2.04 -7.80
C GLY A 634 -12.95 -1.59 -8.68
N ILE A 635 -11.99 -0.91 -8.07
CA ILE A 635 -10.68 -0.56 -8.65
C ILE A 635 -9.58 -0.78 -7.61
N ILE A 636 -8.49 -1.41 -8.06
CA ILE A 636 -7.18 -1.45 -7.41
C ILE A 636 -6.17 -0.79 -8.35
N TYR A 637 -5.67 0.38 -7.97
CA TYR A 637 -4.62 1.10 -8.72
C TYR A 637 -3.27 0.38 -8.65
N TRP A 638 -2.52 0.38 -9.76
CA TRP A 638 -1.17 -0.19 -9.86
C TRP A 638 -0.08 0.89 -9.80
N MET A 639 0.62 1.08 -8.68
CA MET A 639 0.47 0.48 -7.34
C MET A 639 0.38 1.58 -6.27
N LEU A 640 0.17 1.19 -5.01
CA LEU A 640 0.18 2.08 -3.86
C LEU A 640 1.55 2.73 -3.66
N ASN A 641 2.56 1.87 -3.58
CA ASN A 641 3.93 2.17 -3.19
C ASN A 641 4.88 1.17 -3.87
N ASN A 642 6.16 1.51 -3.95
CA ASN A 642 7.19 0.62 -4.46
C ASN A 642 7.94 -0.13 -3.34
N ALA A 643 8.61 -1.23 -3.71
CA ALA A 643 9.54 -1.98 -2.85
C ALA A 643 10.88 -1.25 -2.57
N TRP A 644 11.20 -0.27 -3.41
CA TRP A 644 12.49 0.45 -3.50
C TRP A 644 12.26 1.82 -4.17
N PRO A 645 13.23 2.75 -4.21
CA PRO A 645 13.10 4.00 -4.96
C PRO A 645 12.87 3.75 -6.47
N SER A 646 11.75 4.24 -7.00
CA SER A 646 11.27 3.95 -8.36
C SER A 646 10.65 5.18 -9.02
N LEU A 647 10.43 5.11 -10.33
CA LEU A 647 9.94 6.19 -11.19
C LEU A 647 8.51 5.96 -11.73
N HIS A 648 7.86 4.84 -11.41
CA HIS A 648 6.51 4.49 -11.89
C HIS A 648 5.70 3.76 -10.80
N TRP A 649 4.42 3.49 -11.11
CA TRP A 649 3.50 2.67 -10.30
C TRP A 649 3.48 3.03 -8.81
N ASN A 650 3.27 4.31 -8.50
CA ASN A 650 3.09 4.72 -7.11
C ASN A 650 2.14 5.91 -6.96
N LEU A 651 1.42 5.91 -5.84
CA LEU A 651 0.67 7.07 -5.37
C LEU A 651 1.56 7.96 -4.50
N PHE A 652 2.52 7.39 -3.77
CA PHE A 652 3.58 8.10 -3.05
C PHE A 652 4.88 7.28 -3.10
N ASP A 653 6.02 7.96 -3.04
CA ASP A 653 7.32 7.30 -3.26
C ASP A 653 7.80 6.43 -2.07
N TYR A 654 8.92 5.73 -2.28
CA TYR A 654 9.54 4.85 -1.27
C TYR A 654 9.86 5.54 0.07
N TYR A 655 10.09 6.86 0.06
CA TYR A 655 10.39 7.69 1.23
C TYR A 655 9.13 8.28 1.88
N LEU A 656 7.94 7.88 1.41
CA LEU A 656 6.63 8.40 1.82
C LEU A 656 6.42 9.88 1.48
N LYS A 657 7.05 10.41 0.42
CA LYS A 657 6.75 11.76 -0.07
C LYS A 657 5.51 11.73 -0.99
N PRO A 658 4.42 12.45 -0.65
CA PRO A 658 3.25 12.57 -1.51
C PRO A 658 3.53 13.52 -2.68
N ALA A 659 3.15 13.10 -3.89
CA ALA A 659 3.42 13.78 -5.16
C ALA A 659 2.11 13.93 -5.98
N GLY A 660 2.20 14.24 -7.28
CA GLY A 660 1.04 14.44 -8.17
C GLY A 660 0.02 13.30 -8.09
N SER A 661 0.48 12.04 -8.20
CA SER A 661 -0.35 10.84 -8.06
C SER A 661 -1.15 10.80 -6.74
N TYR A 662 -0.52 11.16 -5.61
CA TYR A 662 -1.15 11.18 -4.29
C TYR A 662 -2.34 12.13 -4.26
N PHE A 663 -2.10 13.37 -4.68
CA PHE A 663 -3.11 14.40 -4.61
C PHE A 663 -4.21 14.17 -5.66
N GLY A 664 -3.88 13.63 -6.84
CA GLY A 664 -4.88 13.22 -7.82
C GLY A 664 -5.83 12.15 -7.28
N ALA A 665 -5.30 11.05 -6.73
CA ALA A 665 -6.08 10.00 -6.08
C ALA A 665 -6.94 10.55 -4.92
N LYS A 666 -6.34 11.35 -4.02
CA LYS A 666 -7.04 12.03 -2.91
C LYS A 666 -8.18 12.94 -3.38
N ILE A 667 -8.11 13.46 -4.60
CA ILE A 667 -9.16 14.31 -5.16
C ILE A 667 -10.33 13.47 -5.67
N GLY A 668 -10.08 12.33 -6.33
CA GLY A 668 -11.15 11.43 -6.78
C GLY A 668 -11.85 10.70 -5.62
N GLY A 669 -11.12 10.32 -4.56
CA GLY A 669 -11.63 9.53 -3.43
C GLY A 669 -12.52 10.24 -2.40
N ARG A 670 -13.01 11.47 -2.66
CA ARG A 670 -13.79 12.22 -1.65
C ARG A 670 -15.14 11.56 -1.31
N ALA A 671 -15.41 11.43 -0.01
CA ALA A 671 -16.63 10.81 0.54
C ALA A 671 -17.95 11.44 0.03
N GLU A 672 -17.98 12.75 -0.23
CA GLU A 672 -18.97 13.40 -1.10
C GLU A 672 -18.22 14.26 -2.12
N HIS A 673 -18.47 14.02 -3.41
CA HIS A 673 -17.65 14.59 -4.49
C HIS A 673 -18.46 15.09 -5.69
N VAL A 674 -17.83 15.92 -6.51
CA VAL A 674 -18.37 16.37 -7.80
C VAL A 674 -17.29 16.27 -8.88
N ALA A 675 -17.60 15.50 -9.93
CA ALA A 675 -16.66 15.14 -10.99
C ALA A 675 -17.17 15.57 -12.37
N PHE A 676 -16.25 15.71 -13.34
CA PHE A 676 -16.54 15.98 -14.75
C PHE A 676 -16.23 14.73 -15.60
N GLY A 677 -17.21 14.28 -16.37
CA GLY A 677 -17.04 13.15 -17.29
C GLY A 677 -16.17 13.53 -18.48
N TYR A 678 -14.88 13.23 -18.42
CA TYR A 678 -13.97 13.35 -19.57
C TYR A 678 -14.50 12.55 -20.76
N GLY A 679 -14.29 13.04 -21.98
CA GLY A 679 -14.83 12.43 -23.20
C GLY A 679 -16.34 12.61 -23.43
N SER A 680 -17.13 13.02 -22.42
CA SER A 680 -18.56 13.30 -22.64
C SER A 680 -18.76 14.40 -23.69
N THR A 681 -19.58 14.11 -24.71
CA THR A 681 -19.98 15.08 -25.74
C THR A 681 -20.79 16.27 -25.18
N LYS A 682 -21.36 16.12 -23.98
CA LYS A 682 -22.20 17.12 -23.30
C LYS A 682 -21.52 17.77 -22.09
N GLY A 683 -20.35 17.25 -21.68
CA GLY A 683 -19.66 17.68 -20.47
C GLY A 683 -20.47 17.36 -19.21
N ASP A 684 -20.80 16.08 -19.01
CA ASP A 684 -21.58 15.62 -17.86
C ASP A 684 -20.88 15.92 -16.53
N VAL A 685 -21.65 16.36 -15.54
CA VAL A 685 -21.21 16.64 -14.18
C VAL A 685 -21.88 15.66 -13.23
N TRP A 686 -21.07 14.87 -12.53
CA TRP A 686 -21.49 13.78 -11.66
C TRP A 686 -21.47 14.21 -10.20
N LEU A 687 -22.54 13.89 -9.46
CA LEU A 687 -22.60 13.94 -8.00
C LEU A 687 -22.34 12.55 -7.46
N ILE A 688 -21.39 12.43 -6.52
CA ILE A 688 -20.89 11.17 -5.97
C ILE A 688 -20.99 11.23 -4.44
N ASN A 689 -21.38 10.11 -3.82
CA ASN A 689 -21.44 9.97 -2.36
C ASN A 689 -21.14 8.52 -1.97
N HIS A 690 -20.11 8.30 -1.15
CA HIS A 690 -19.71 6.99 -0.62
C HIS A 690 -20.11 6.80 0.86
N THR A 691 -20.73 7.80 1.50
CA THR A 691 -21.20 7.71 2.88
C THR A 691 -22.50 6.90 2.99
N LEU A 692 -22.75 6.32 4.17
CA LEU A 692 -24.02 5.65 4.48
C LEU A 692 -25.06 6.58 5.13
N ASP A 693 -24.65 7.72 5.70
CA ASP A 693 -25.52 8.59 6.50
C ASP A 693 -25.89 9.92 5.82
N LYS A 694 -25.04 10.48 4.94
CA LYS A 694 -25.30 11.78 4.31
C LYS A 694 -26.30 11.65 3.16
N LYS A 695 -27.33 12.50 3.18
CA LYS A 695 -28.41 12.55 2.18
C LYS A 695 -29.00 13.96 2.08
N GLY A 696 -29.78 14.21 1.04
CA GLY A 696 -30.59 15.43 0.91
C GLY A 696 -29.98 16.48 -0.02
N ALA A 697 -30.40 17.73 0.15
CA ALA A 697 -30.10 18.81 -0.79
C ALA A 697 -28.60 19.16 -0.88
N ARG A 698 -28.14 19.45 -2.09
CA ARG A 698 -26.81 19.92 -2.45
C ARG A 698 -26.92 21.05 -3.48
N SER A 699 -25.97 21.96 -3.47
CA SER A 699 -25.77 22.94 -4.55
C SER A 699 -24.44 22.67 -5.24
N ILE A 700 -24.41 22.73 -6.56
CA ILE A 700 -23.20 22.60 -7.37
C ILE A 700 -23.01 23.89 -8.15
N LYS A 701 -22.00 24.68 -7.80
CA LYS A 701 -21.57 25.82 -8.61
C LYS A 701 -20.68 25.33 -9.74
N ILE A 702 -20.96 25.79 -10.96
CA ILE A 702 -20.25 25.48 -12.20
C ILE A 702 -19.74 26.81 -12.76
N ASP A 703 -18.43 27.05 -12.69
CA ASP A 703 -17.77 28.20 -13.30
C ASP A 703 -16.84 27.70 -14.43
N LEU A 704 -17.14 28.01 -15.69
CA LEU A 704 -16.20 27.83 -16.81
C LEU A 704 -15.51 29.17 -17.09
N LEU A 705 -14.20 29.21 -16.99
CA LEU A 705 -13.35 30.38 -17.17
C LEU A 705 -12.43 30.17 -18.39
N SER A 706 -12.26 31.18 -19.23
CA SER A 706 -11.22 31.14 -20.26
C SER A 706 -9.83 31.27 -19.64
N LYS A 707 -8.83 30.97 -20.46
CA LYS A 707 -7.41 31.22 -20.21
C LYS A 707 -7.07 32.52 -19.47
N ASP A 708 -7.66 33.63 -19.91
CA ASP A 708 -7.36 34.97 -19.40
C ASP A 708 -8.23 35.30 -18.16
N GLY A 709 -8.76 34.30 -17.47
CA GLY A 709 -9.63 34.43 -16.28
C GLY A 709 -11.05 34.90 -16.55
N LYS A 710 -11.46 35.08 -17.82
CA LYS A 710 -12.78 35.59 -18.18
C LYS A 710 -13.84 34.49 -18.03
N THR A 711 -14.88 34.74 -17.23
CA THR A 711 -16.07 33.88 -17.16
C THR A 711 -16.70 33.66 -18.54
N LEU A 712 -16.79 32.39 -18.94
CA LEU A 712 -17.54 31.90 -20.10
C LEU A 712 -18.92 31.38 -19.65
N VAL A 713 -18.96 30.67 -18.52
CA VAL A 713 -20.19 30.20 -17.85
C VAL A 713 -20.05 30.44 -16.35
N SER A 714 -21.11 30.86 -15.68
CA SER A 714 -21.28 30.72 -14.24
C SER A 714 -22.73 30.39 -13.94
N ARG A 715 -23.01 29.21 -13.37
CA ARG A 715 -24.35 28.79 -12.94
C ARG A 715 -24.28 27.94 -11.68
N SER A 716 -25.39 27.84 -10.96
CA SER A 716 -25.54 26.89 -9.85
C SER A 716 -26.68 25.91 -10.14
N VAL A 717 -26.47 24.64 -9.82
CA VAL A 717 -27.44 23.56 -10.00
C VAL A 717 -27.82 23.01 -8.63
N ALA A 718 -29.12 22.84 -8.38
CA ALA A 718 -29.61 22.14 -7.19
C ALA A 718 -29.69 20.64 -7.47
N ALA A 719 -29.18 19.82 -6.56
CA ALA A 719 -29.20 18.37 -6.65
C ALA A 719 -29.60 17.75 -5.30
N THR A 720 -29.93 16.46 -5.31
CA THR A 720 -30.19 15.69 -4.07
C THR A 720 -29.23 14.51 -4.03
N THR A 721 -28.36 14.47 -3.02
CA THR A 721 -27.48 13.31 -2.78
C THR A 721 -28.23 12.20 -2.04
N THR A 722 -27.82 10.96 -2.33
CA THR A 722 -28.31 9.72 -1.72
C THR A 722 -27.09 8.93 -1.23
N PRO A 723 -27.19 8.20 -0.09
CA PRO A 723 -26.06 7.43 0.42
C PRO A 723 -25.56 6.39 -0.58
N ASN A 724 -24.24 6.21 -0.65
CA ASN A 724 -23.55 5.17 -1.43
C ASN A 724 -24.06 5.04 -2.89
N HIS A 725 -24.00 6.14 -3.65
CA HIS A 725 -24.60 6.29 -4.98
C HIS A 725 -23.91 7.40 -5.79
N SER A 726 -23.90 7.28 -7.12
CA SER A 726 -23.47 8.34 -8.06
C SER A 726 -24.53 8.68 -9.11
N LYS A 727 -24.47 9.86 -9.74
CA LYS A 727 -25.30 10.20 -10.92
C LYS A 727 -24.87 11.47 -11.62
N SER A 728 -25.05 11.55 -12.94
CA SER A 728 -25.03 12.83 -13.67
C SER A 728 -26.18 13.71 -13.19
N VAL A 729 -25.89 14.98 -12.93
CA VAL A 729 -26.85 15.98 -12.39
C VAL A 729 -26.87 17.29 -13.17
N ALA A 730 -25.88 17.52 -14.03
CA ALA A 730 -25.81 18.68 -14.93
C ALA A 730 -24.95 18.36 -16.15
N THR A 731 -25.00 19.25 -17.15
CA THR A 731 -24.13 19.24 -18.32
C THR A 731 -23.46 20.60 -18.51
N VAL A 732 -22.31 20.61 -19.18
CA VAL A 732 -21.57 21.82 -19.58
C VAL A 732 -21.12 21.69 -21.05
N PRO A 733 -22.05 21.80 -22.03
CA PRO A 733 -21.68 21.74 -23.45
C PRO A 733 -20.72 22.86 -23.87
N GLU A 734 -20.69 23.96 -23.11
CA GLU A 734 -19.72 25.04 -23.31
C GLU A 734 -18.27 24.60 -23.04
N ALA A 735 -18.07 23.54 -22.26
CA ALA A 735 -16.78 22.94 -21.95
C ALA A 735 -16.33 21.88 -22.98
N THR A 736 -17.22 21.46 -23.89
CA THR A 736 -16.90 20.50 -24.97
C THR A 736 -16.77 21.17 -26.35
N ALA A 737 -17.13 22.46 -26.44
CA ALA A 737 -17.04 23.30 -27.64
C ALA A 737 -15.93 24.38 -27.54
N LEU A 738 -14.83 24.06 -26.87
CA LEU A 738 -13.71 24.97 -26.61
C LEU A 738 -12.88 25.26 -27.89
N LYS A 739 -12.23 26.43 -27.92
CA LYS A 739 -11.34 26.86 -29.02
C LYS A 739 -9.88 27.02 -28.60
N GLU A 740 -9.69 27.37 -27.34
CA GLU A 740 -8.43 27.39 -26.59
C GLU A 740 -8.77 26.72 -25.25
N ALA A 741 -7.82 26.07 -24.56
CA ALA A 741 -8.17 25.36 -23.32
C ALA A 741 -8.69 26.31 -22.21
N ALA A 742 -9.49 25.76 -21.30
CA ALA A 742 -10.27 26.51 -20.32
C ALA A 742 -10.29 25.83 -18.95
N PHE A 743 -10.67 26.58 -17.91
CA PHE A 743 -10.81 26.07 -16.54
C PHE A 743 -12.27 25.83 -16.21
N LEU A 744 -12.65 24.56 -16.03
CA LEU A 744 -13.93 24.22 -15.42
C LEU A 744 -13.71 24.06 -13.91
N ARG A 745 -14.27 24.96 -13.10
CA ARG A 745 -14.35 24.83 -11.64
C ARG A 745 -15.74 24.35 -11.24
N LEU A 746 -15.77 23.25 -10.48
CA LEU A 746 -16.95 22.72 -9.82
C LEU A 746 -16.84 22.96 -8.30
N VAL A 747 -17.94 23.31 -7.63
CA VAL A 747 -18.00 23.44 -6.16
C VAL A 747 -19.30 22.84 -5.66
N LEU A 748 -19.21 21.71 -4.96
CA LEU A 748 -20.29 21.06 -4.23
C LEU A 748 -20.41 21.65 -2.83
N SER A 749 -21.61 22.09 -2.45
CA SER A 749 -21.94 22.55 -1.10
C SER A 749 -23.20 21.89 -0.55
N ASN A 750 -23.29 21.81 0.78
CA ASN A 750 -24.48 21.32 1.48
C ASN A 750 -25.52 22.43 1.74
N SER A 751 -26.61 22.09 2.43
CA SER A 751 -27.71 23.03 2.74
C SER A 751 -27.36 24.14 3.76
N ALA A 752 -26.22 24.06 4.45
CA ALA A 752 -25.66 25.13 5.27
C ALA A 752 -24.67 26.02 4.48
N ASN A 753 -24.47 25.74 3.19
CA ASN A 753 -23.46 26.31 2.28
C ASN A 753 -22.01 25.88 2.55
N GLU A 754 -21.79 24.92 3.46
CA GLU A 754 -20.47 24.33 3.69
C GLU A 754 -20.02 23.61 2.42
N VAL A 755 -18.79 23.87 1.97
CA VAL A 755 -18.21 23.18 0.80
C VAL A 755 -17.92 21.73 1.20
N LEU A 756 -18.37 20.79 0.38
CA LEU A 756 -18.09 19.35 0.50
C LEU A 756 -17.12 18.84 -0.55
N SER A 757 -17.03 19.53 -1.69
CA SER A 757 -15.93 19.35 -2.63
C SER A 757 -15.76 20.62 -3.46
N ARG A 758 -14.52 20.91 -3.81
CA ARG A 758 -14.17 21.77 -4.95
C ARG A 758 -13.50 20.84 -5.98
N ASN A 759 -13.42 21.23 -7.25
CA ASN A 759 -12.65 20.52 -8.26
C ASN A 759 -12.36 21.47 -9.42
N VAL A 760 -11.24 21.30 -10.12
CA VAL A 760 -10.90 22.14 -11.28
C VAL A 760 -10.17 21.34 -12.36
N TYR A 761 -10.56 21.53 -13.62
CA TYR A 761 -10.00 20.83 -14.78
C TYR A 761 -9.43 21.82 -15.79
N TRP A 762 -8.28 21.52 -16.38
CA TRP A 762 -7.89 22.06 -17.69
C TRP A 762 -8.62 21.22 -18.74
N LEU A 763 -9.43 21.87 -19.56
CA LEU A 763 -10.18 21.21 -20.63
C LEU A 763 -9.68 21.72 -21.96
N ALA A 764 -9.18 20.82 -22.81
CA ALA A 764 -8.60 21.16 -24.11
C ALA A 764 -9.67 21.39 -25.20
N PRO A 765 -9.32 22.07 -26.31
CA PRO A 765 -10.18 22.17 -27.50
C PRO A 765 -10.41 20.80 -28.16
N THR A 766 -9.46 19.89 -28.00
CA THR A 766 -9.50 18.50 -28.46
C THR A 766 -9.45 17.55 -27.27
N VAL A 767 -10.19 16.44 -27.34
CA VAL A 767 -9.98 15.29 -26.46
C VAL A 767 -8.92 14.37 -27.04
N ASP A 768 -8.26 13.58 -26.19
CA ASP A 768 -7.38 12.49 -26.63
C ASP A 768 -8.21 11.43 -27.40
N LYS A 769 -7.69 10.89 -28.51
CA LYS A 769 -8.33 9.86 -29.33
C LYS A 769 -7.58 8.53 -29.20
N LEU A 770 -8.21 7.59 -28.51
CA LEU A 770 -7.74 6.22 -28.35
C LEU A 770 -7.88 5.42 -29.66
N ASP A 771 -6.97 4.48 -29.86
CA ASP A 771 -6.93 3.51 -30.95
C ASP A 771 -7.08 2.10 -30.39
N TRP A 772 -8.33 1.77 -30.03
CA TRP A 772 -8.70 0.54 -29.35
C TRP A 772 -8.27 -0.72 -30.11
N ASP A 773 -8.34 -0.70 -31.45
CA ASP A 773 -7.98 -1.82 -32.34
C ASP A 773 -6.48 -2.22 -32.25
N ASN A 774 -5.61 -1.32 -31.78
CA ASN A 774 -4.17 -1.54 -31.59
C ASN A 774 -3.76 -1.62 -30.11
N SER A 775 -4.70 -1.88 -29.19
CA SER A 775 -4.39 -2.04 -27.76
C SER A 775 -3.51 -3.27 -27.49
N THR A 776 -2.53 -3.12 -26.59
CA THR A 776 -1.83 -4.24 -25.94
C THR A 776 -2.50 -4.56 -24.59
N TRP A 777 -1.98 -5.56 -23.87
CA TRP A 777 -2.40 -5.85 -22.50
C TRP A 777 -2.05 -4.73 -21.48
N TYR A 778 -1.21 -3.77 -21.87
CA TYR A 778 -0.73 -2.71 -20.96
C TYR A 778 -0.96 -1.27 -21.43
N TYR A 779 -1.30 -1.06 -22.70
CA TYR A 779 -1.44 0.28 -23.28
C TYR A 779 -2.40 0.28 -24.46
N THR A 780 -3.32 1.26 -24.49
CA THR A 780 -4.13 1.58 -25.68
C THR A 780 -3.53 2.82 -26.35
N PRO A 781 -3.00 2.70 -27.59
CA PRO A 781 -2.37 3.82 -28.28
C PRO A 781 -3.27 5.05 -28.47
N VAL A 782 -2.66 6.24 -28.45
CA VAL A 782 -3.35 7.51 -28.71
C VAL A 782 -2.96 8.05 -30.10
N THR A 783 -3.94 8.19 -30.98
CA THR A 783 -3.76 8.70 -32.36
C THR A 783 -3.93 10.20 -32.51
N GLN A 784 -4.41 10.88 -31.46
CA GLN A 784 -4.49 12.34 -31.36
C GLN A 784 -4.51 12.72 -29.88
N PHE A 785 -3.62 13.59 -29.42
CA PHE A 785 -3.58 14.01 -28.02
C PHE A 785 -4.47 15.24 -27.74
N ALA A 786 -4.92 15.38 -26.49
CA ALA A 786 -5.57 16.59 -26.00
C ALA A 786 -4.58 17.75 -25.94
N SER A 787 -4.89 18.85 -26.64
CA SER A 787 -3.95 19.96 -26.77
C SER A 787 -3.98 20.91 -25.56
N TYR A 788 -3.32 20.48 -24.50
CA TYR A 788 -2.70 21.39 -23.52
C TYR A 788 -1.45 22.09 -24.13
N GLN A 789 -1.25 22.00 -25.43
CA GLN A 789 -0.33 22.84 -26.18
C GLN A 789 -0.93 24.16 -26.65
N SER A 790 -2.24 24.32 -26.45
CA SER A 790 -2.76 25.66 -26.18
C SER A 790 -2.31 26.18 -24.80
N LEU A 791 -1.22 25.68 -24.14
CA LEU A 791 -0.68 25.78 -22.74
C LEU A 791 0.44 26.79 -22.23
N ALA A 792 0.58 28.08 -22.61
CA ALA A 792 1.65 29.01 -22.10
C ALA A 792 1.46 30.58 -21.99
N THR A 793 0.66 31.33 -22.77
CA THR A 793 0.55 32.82 -22.74
C THR A 793 0.11 33.48 -21.45
N ILE A 794 -0.68 32.80 -20.58
CA ILE A 794 -1.66 33.45 -19.68
C ILE A 794 -1.17 34.81 -19.20
N LYS A 795 -1.95 35.84 -19.54
CA LYS A 795 -1.47 37.22 -19.52
C LYS A 795 -0.91 37.58 -18.15
N ARG A 796 0.38 37.87 -18.15
CA ARG A 796 1.15 38.40 -17.02
C ARG A 796 0.50 39.69 -16.50
N ALA A 797 -0.16 39.63 -15.35
CA ALA A 797 -0.81 40.78 -14.73
C ALA A 797 0.17 41.66 -13.92
N GLU A 798 -0.31 42.75 -13.31
CA GLU A 798 0.51 43.84 -12.76
C GLU A 798 0.04 44.28 -11.37
N LEU A 799 0.97 44.73 -10.51
CA LEU A 799 0.81 44.69 -9.06
C LEU A 799 1.43 45.84 -8.26
N SER A 800 0.87 46.06 -7.08
CA SER A 800 1.39 46.90 -6.00
C SER A 800 0.99 46.29 -4.65
N ALA A 801 1.88 46.37 -3.66
CA ALA A 801 1.71 45.71 -2.35
C ALA A 801 1.65 46.72 -1.19
N THR A 802 0.90 46.37 -0.14
CA THR A 802 0.88 47.05 1.17
C THR A 802 0.60 46.04 2.28
N ALA A 803 1.37 46.08 3.37
CA ALA A 803 1.23 45.15 4.50
C ALA A 803 0.26 45.66 5.58
N GLY A 804 -0.34 44.71 6.33
CA GLY A 804 -1.20 45.00 7.48
C GLY A 804 -1.50 43.74 8.29
N SER A 805 -1.58 43.87 9.63
CA SER A 805 -1.79 42.75 10.54
C SER A 805 -3.23 42.20 10.48
N ALA A 806 -3.38 40.89 10.54
CA ALA A 806 -4.68 40.20 10.63
C ALA A 806 -4.81 39.42 11.93
N VAL A 807 -6.03 39.35 12.47
CA VAL A 807 -6.36 38.61 13.71
C VAL A 807 -6.78 37.19 13.34
N VAL A 808 -6.28 36.20 14.09
CA VAL A 808 -6.69 34.79 13.98
C VAL A 808 -8.08 34.63 14.61
N ALA A 809 -8.98 33.91 13.93
CA ALA A 809 -10.27 33.51 14.47
C ALA A 809 -10.19 32.04 14.93
N ASP A 810 -10.80 31.72 16.08
CA ASP A 810 -10.79 30.37 16.63
C ASP A 810 -11.48 29.36 15.70
N GLY A 811 -10.91 28.15 15.65
CA GLY A 811 -11.26 27.12 14.67
C GLY A 811 -12.61 26.45 14.90
N ASN A 812 -13.71 27.12 14.53
CA ASN A 812 -15.03 26.49 14.45
C ASN A 812 -15.95 27.17 13.43
N SER A 813 -15.67 27.00 12.13
CA SER A 813 -16.51 27.56 11.05
C SER A 813 -16.46 26.76 9.74
N ALA A 814 -17.59 26.11 9.39
CA ALA A 814 -18.28 25.94 8.10
C ALA A 814 -17.60 26.04 6.70
N ASN A 815 -16.29 26.28 6.57
CA ASN A 815 -15.60 26.59 5.32
C ASN A 815 -14.26 25.84 5.22
N GLU A 816 -14.29 24.51 5.39
CA GLU A 816 -13.14 23.67 5.04
C GLU A 816 -12.95 23.68 3.52
N VAL A 817 -11.74 24.02 3.05
CA VAL A 817 -11.45 24.15 1.61
C VAL A 817 -10.88 22.82 1.11
N LEU A 818 -11.62 22.15 0.22
CA LEU A 818 -11.39 20.72 -0.01
C LEU A 818 -10.63 20.34 -1.30
N SER A 819 -10.30 21.25 -2.26
CA SER A 819 -9.56 20.89 -3.52
C SER A 819 -9.24 22.05 -4.48
N ARG A 820 -8.05 22.08 -5.13
CA ARG A 820 -7.66 23.21 -6.02
C ARG A 820 -6.62 22.94 -7.14
N ASN A 821 -7.00 23.04 -8.42
CA ASN A 821 -6.08 22.89 -9.59
C ASN A 821 -6.22 24.06 -10.60
N VAL A 822 -5.19 24.36 -11.41
CA VAL A 822 -5.17 25.40 -12.49
C VAL A 822 -3.99 25.15 -13.42
N TYR A 823 -4.07 25.57 -14.69
CA TYR A 823 -3.06 25.39 -15.75
C TYR A 823 -2.74 26.70 -16.53
N TRP A 824 -2.04 26.64 -17.67
CA TRP A 824 -1.48 27.77 -18.47
C TRP A 824 -2.36 28.22 -19.66
N LEU A 825 -1.85 28.84 -20.78
CA LEU A 825 -2.50 28.86 -22.16
C LEU A 825 -1.82 29.67 -23.36
N ALA A 826 -1.30 29.12 -24.51
CA ALA A 826 -0.04 29.36 -25.31
C ALA A 826 0.09 30.38 -26.49
N PRO A 827 1.33 30.92 -26.79
CA PRO A 827 1.54 32.08 -27.70
C PRO A 827 1.71 31.76 -29.18
N THR A 828 2.31 30.62 -29.51
CA THR A 828 2.17 29.99 -30.82
C THR A 828 1.42 28.69 -30.59
N VAL A 829 0.64 28.27 -31.59
CA VAL A 829 0.04 26.93 -31.64
C VAL A 829 0.79 26.10 -32.66
N ASP A 830 0.73 24.78 -32.52
CA ASP A 830 1.26 23.86 -33.52
C ASP A 830 0.58 24.09 -34.88
N LYS A 831 1.40 24.08 -35.94
CA LYS A 831 0.94 24.25 -37.32
C LYS A 831 1.24 22.99 -38.13
N LEU A 832 0.25 22.11 -38.16
CA LEU A 832 0.30 20.80 -38.80
C LEU A 832 0.38 20.89 -40.34
N ASP A 833 1.24 20.07 -40.92
CA ASP A 833 1.48 19.93 -42.36
C ASP A 833 0.54 18.87 -42.96
N TRP A 834 -0.74 19.21 -43.06
CA TRP A 834 -1.78 18.28 -43.52
C TRP A 834 -1.53 17.74 -44.94
N ASP A 835 -0.81 18.47 -45.79
CA ASP A 835 -0.47 18.06 -47.15
C ASP A 835 0.64 16.98 -47.17
N ASN A 836 1.40 16.83 -46.08
CA ASN A 836 2.43 15.81 -45.88
C ASN A 836 2.06 14.77 -44.79
N SER A 837 0.78 14.68 -44.39
CA SER A 837 0.29 13.64 -43.47
C SER A 837 0.49 12.23 -44.03
N THR A 838 1.05 11.33 -43.22
CA THR A 838 0.94 9.88 -43.40
C THR A 838 -0.31 9.36 -42.68
N TRP A 839 -0.59 8.05 -42.80
CA TRP A 839 -1.71 7.42 -42.08
C TRP A 839 -1.52 7.36 -40.55
N TYR A 840 -0.30 7.61 -40.03
CA TYR A 840 0.04 7.52 -38.61
C TYR A 840 0.70 8.77 -38.03
N TYR A 841 1.06 9.77 -38.85
CA TYR A 841 1.79 10.96 -38.41
C TYR A 841 1.51 12.15 -39.32
N THR A 842 1.27 13.32 -38.74
CA THR A 842 1.23 14.60 -39.46
C THR A 842 2.41 15.46 -39.05
N PRO A 843 3.32 15.85 -39.97
CA PRO A 843 4.47 16.68 -39.62
C PRO A 843 4.06 18.04 -39.03
N VAL A 844 4.87 18.59 -38.13
CA VAL A 844 4.63 19.92 -37.54
C VAL A 844 5.57 20.93 -38.20
N THR A 845 5.02 21.91 -38.94
CA THR A 845 5.82 22.96 -39.62
C THR A 845 6.31 24.07 -38.69
N GLN A 846 5.59 24.28 -37.58
CA GLN A 846 5.85 25.29 -36.56
C GLN A 846 5.29 24.78 -35.25
N PHE A 847 6.10 24.75 -34.19
CA PHE A 847 5.69 24.27 -32.87
C PHE A 847 5.16 25.39 -31.96
N ALA A 848 4.35 25.04 -30.98
CA ALA A 848 3.99 25.90 -29.85
C ALA A 848 5.21 26.15 -28.94
N SER A 849 5.41 27.40 -28.46
CA SER A 849 6.61 27.78 -27.71
C SER A 849 6.35 28.09 -26.22
N TYR A 850 6.87 27.20 -25.37
CA TYR A 850 6.85 27.28 -23.89
C TYR A 850 8.00 28.11 -23.31
N GLN A 851 8.87 28.70 -24.14
CA GLN A 851 9.98 29.55 -23.67
C GLN A 851 9.53 30.76 -22.84
N SER A 852 8.22 31.08 -22.85
CA SER A 852 7.61 32.10 -22.01
C SER A 852 7.28 31.64 -20.57
N LEU A 853 7.30 30.34 -20.28
CA LEU A 853 7.20 29.76 -18.92
C LEU A 853 8.39 30.21 -18.08
N ALA A 854 9.61 30.00 -18.59
CA ALA A 854 10.90 30.40 -18.01
C ALA A 854 11.07 31.92 -17.79
N THR A 855 10.05 32.73 -18.10
CA THR A 855 10.06 34.19 -17.88
C THR A 855 8.72 34.75 -17.37
N ILE A 856 7.77 33.94 -16.86
CA ILE A 856 6.48 34.46 -16.35
C ILE A 856 6.68 35.52 -15.25
N LYS A 857 5.75 36.49 -15.15
CA LYS A 857 5.72 37.40 -14.00
C LYS A 857 5.37 36.66 -12.71
N ARG A 858 6.19 36.91 -11.70
CA ARG A 858 6.08 36.38 -10.34
C ARG A 858 4.76 36.81 -9.68
N ALA A 859 4.14 35.89 -8.95
CA ALA A 859 2.98 36.09 -8.11
C ALA A 859 3.43 36.17 -6.64
N GLU A 860 3.04 37.23 -5.96
CA GLU A 860 3.32 37.44 -4.55
C GLU A 860 2.24 36.76 -3.70
N LEU A 861 2.65 35.80 -2.88
CA LEU A 861 1.82 35.20 -1.85
C LEU A 861 2.20 35.78 -0.49
N SER A 862 1.20 36.16 0.31
CA SER A 862 1.40 36.25 1.76
C SER A 862 0.97 34.93 2.38
N ALA A 863 1.84 34.34 3.18
CA ALA A 863 1.60 33.09 3.87
C ALA A 863 1.79 33.27 5.39
N THR A 864 0.95 32.64 6.19
CA THR A 864 1.02 32.72 7.66
C THR A 864 0.70 31.37 8.29
N ALA A 865 1.42 31.03 9.36
CA ALA A 865 1.11 29.88 10.21
C ALA A 865 0.33 30.33 11.45
N GLY A 866 -0.69 29.56 11.82
CA GLY A 866 -1.26 29.62 13.16
C GLY A 866 -0.38 28.86 14.17
N SER A 867 -0.70 28.99 15.46
CA SER A 867 -0.08 28.18 16.50
C SER A 867 -0.25 26.68 16.21
N ALA A 868 0.79 25.90 16.47
CA ALA A 868 0.71 24.46 16.43
C ALA A 868 -0.23 23.92 17.51
N VAL A 869 -0.92 22.82 17.18
CA VAL A 869 -1.68 22.00 18.12
C VAL A 869 -1.01 20.64 18.18
N VAL A 870 -0.63 20.18 19.36
CA VAL A 870 -0.07 18.84 19.59
C VAL A 870 -1.08 18.00 20.35
N ALA A 871 -1.46 16.87 19.77
CA ALA A 871 -2.39 15.90 20.35
C ALA A 871 -1.99 14.49 19.89
N ASP A 872 -2.10 13.50 20.78
CA ASP A 872 -1.90 12.08 20.48
C ASP A 872 -0.58 11.76 19.73
N GLY A 873 0.49 12.49 20.05
CA GLY A 873 1.82 12.33 19.43
C GLY A 873 1.95 12.93 18.02
N LYS A 874 0.93 13.63 17.51
CA LYS A 874 0.96 14.34 16.23
C LYS A 874 0.87 15.84 16.42
N VAL A 875 1.62 16.58 15.60
CA VAL A 875 1.53 18.04 15.47
C VAL A 875 0.58 18.35 14.32
N LYS A 876 -0.26 19.38 14.46
CA LYS A 876 -1.04 19.98 13.38
C LYS A 876 -0.85 21.49 13.36
N VAL A 877 -0.52 22.04 12.21
CA VAL A 877 -0.35 23.49 11.98
C VAL A 877 -1.25 23.93 10.84
N VAL A 878 -1.90 25.07 11.03
CA VAL A 878 -2.76 25.71 10.01
C VAL A 878 -1.94 26.74 9.24
N VAL A 879 -1.87 26.61 7.91
CA VAL A 879 -1.17 27.52 7.01
C VAL A 879 -2.20 28.25 6.16
N THR A 880 -2.31 29.57 6.31
CA THR A 880 -3.16 30.39 5.45
C THR A 880 -2.34 30.98 4.32
N LEU A 881 -2.68 30.64 3.08
CA LEU A 881 -2.16 31.30 1.89
C LEU A 881 -3.18 32.32 1.38
N GLU A 882 -2.72 33.53 1.07
CA GLU A 882 -3.49 34.54 0.36
C GLU A 882 -2.71 35.03 -0.86
N ASN A 883 -3.36 34.98 -2.03
CA ASN A 883 -2.78 35.53 -3.24
C ASN A 883 -3.02 37.04 -3.30
N LYS A 884 -1.97 37.79 -2.99
CA LYS A 884 -1.91 39.25 -3.11
C LYS A 884 -1.76 39.67 -4.58
N ALA A 885 -1.40 38.74 -5.46
CA ALA A 885 -1.17 38.98 -6.88
C ALA A 885 -2.47 39.21 -7.68
N THR A 886 -2.39 39.99 -8.76
CA THR A 886 -3.43 40.10 -9.80
C THR A 886 -3.29 39.02 -10.88
N VAL A 887 -2.18 38.25 -10.86
CA VAL A 887 -2.07 36.96 -11.54
C VAL A 887 -2.64 35.85 -10.67
N ALA A 888 -2.91 34.71 -11.28
CA ALA A 888 -2.92 33.45 -10.54
C ALA A 888 -1.57 33.21 -9.84
N ALA A 889 -1.57 32.67 -8.62
CA ALA A 889 -0.39 32.08 -8.00
C ALA A 889 -0.56 30.56 -8.08
N HIS A 890 0.20 29.92 -8.97
CA HIS A 890 -0.21 28.69 -9.65
C HIS A 890 0.66 27.47 -9.32
N PHE A 891 -0.03 26.35 -9.04
CA PHE A 891 0.50 25.03 -8.65
C PHE A 891 1.47 25.16 -7.47
N VAL A 892 0.97 25.84 -6.45
CA VAL A 892 1.66 26.21 -5.22
C VAL A 892 1.83 24.95 -4.39
N ARG A 893 3.04 24.39 -4.44
CA ARG A 893 3.49 23.27 -3.63
C ARG A 893 3.98 23.82 -2.29
N LEU A 894 3.48 23.23 -1.21
CA LEU A 894 3.93 23.48 0.15
C LEU A 894 4.75 22.27 0.62
N GLU A 895 5.95 22.53 1.11
CA GLU A 895 6.86 21.51 1.65
C GLU A 895 7.22 21.88 3.09
N LEU A 896 6.98 20.96 4.03
CA LEU A 896 7.40 21.14 5.41
C LEU A 896 8.87 20.74 5.52
N ARG A 897 9.71 21.69 5.89
CA ARG A 897 11.14 21.50 6.15
C ARG A 897 11.45 21.69 7.62
N ASP A 898 12.45 20.95 8.11
CA ASP A 898 13.02 21.14 9.44
C ASP A 898 14.01 22.32 9.49
N GLY A 899 14.69 22.47 10.62
CA GLY A 899 15.72 23.48 10.86
C GLY A 899 17.04 23.25 10.10
N GLU A 900 17.27 22.07 9.53
CA GLU A 900 18.44 21.78 8.68
C GLU A 900 18.12 21.97 7.18
N GLY A 901 16.84 21.88 6.81
CA GLY A 901 16.30 22.10 5.46
C GLY A 901 15.75 20.84 4.79
N GLU A 902 15.77 19.70 5.48
CA GLU A 902 15.33 18.42 4.94
C GLU A 902 13.80 18.26 4.98
N ASP A 903 13.28 17.35 4.14
CA ASP A 903 11.85 17.06 4.06
C ASP A 903 11.35 16.36 5.33
N VAL A 904 10.40 16.98 6.04
CA VAL A 904 9.69 16.34 7.15
C VAL A 904 8.71 15.32 6.59
N LEU A 905 8.99 14.03 6.78
CA LEU A 905 8.20 12.89 6.31
C LEU A 905 8.02 11.84 7.42
N PRO A 906 6.88 11.12 7.48
CA PRO A 906 5.67 11.30 6.67
C PRO A 906 4.94 12.61 7.00
N VAL A 907 4.11 13.09 6.07
CA VAL A 907 3.38 14.36 6.24
C VAL A 907 2.02 14.33 5.56
N VAL A 908 0.98 14.73 6.30
CA VAL A 908 -0.40 14.78 5.81
C VAL A 908 -0.80 16.25 5.60
N TRP A 909 -1.06 16.61 4.34
CA TRP A 909 -1.61 17.91 3.95
C TRP A 909 -3.11 17.80 3.66
N SER A 910 -3.90 18.78 4.10
CA SER A 910 -5.34 18.83 3.79
C SER A 910 -5.61 18.96 2.28
N ASP A 911 -4.82 19.79 1.60
CA ASP A 911 -4.80 20.02 0.15
C ASP A 911 -3.40 20.58 -0.20
N ASN A 912 -2.85 20.29 -1.38
CA ASN A 912 -1.51 20.73 -1.81
C ASN A 912 -1.47 20.88 -3.35
N TYR A 913 -0.36 21.38 -3.92
CA TYR A 913 -0.24 21.79 -5.34
C TYR A 913 -1.33 22.79 -5.78
N VAL A 914 -1.81 23.56 -4.81
CA VAL A 914 -3.01 24.37 -4.91
C VAL A 914 -2.85 25.56 -5.86
N THR A 915 -3.94 26.13 -6.35
CA THR A 915 -3.84 27.43 -7.07
C THR A 915 -4.83 28.46 -6.56
N LEU A 916 -4.30 29.67 -6.39
CA LEU A 916 -4.99 30.84 -5.88
C LEU A 916 -5.30 31.82 -7.01
N TRP A 917 -6.58 32.17 -7.18
CA TRP A 917 -6.98 33.35 -7.96
C TRP A 917 -6.68 34.67 -7.22
N PRO A 918 -6.65 35.82 -7.91
CA PRO A 918 -6.42 37.13 -7.27
C PRO A 918 -7.37 37.39 -6.09
N GLY A 919 -6.79 37.67 -4.92
CA GLY A 919 -7.55 37.85 -3.67
C GLY A 919 -8.17 36.57 -3.09
N GLU A 920 -7.94 35.39 -3.67
CA GLU A 920 -8.40 34.12 -3.11
C GLU A 920 -7.53 33.75 -1.90
N LYS A 921 -8.18 33.67 -0.72
CA LYS A 921 -7.62 33.09 0.50
C LYS A 921 -7.94 31.62 0.57
N VAL A 922 -6.98 30.80 1.01
CA VAL A 922 -7.23 29.41 1.40
C VAL A 922 -6.44 29.05 2.65
N VAL A 923 -7.12 28.33 3.52
CA VAL A 923 -6.60 27.76 4.75
C VAL A 923 -6.28 26.30 4.47
N LEU A 924 -5.02 25.91 4.70
CA LEU A 924 -4.52 24.54 4.63
C LEU A 924 -4.12 24.10 6.03
N SER A 925 -3.95 22.80 6.24
CA SER A 925 -3.25 22.29 7.41
C SER A 925 -2.26 21.19 7.05
N VAL A 926 -1.13 21.22 7.72
CA VAL A 926 -0.10 20.19 7.69
C VAL A 926 -0.08 19.45 9.03
N GLY A 927 0.09 18.14 9.00
CA GLY A 927 0.26 17.31 10.18
C GLY A 927 1.39 16.29 10.03
N TRP A 928 2.16 16.10 11.10
CA TRP A 928 3.31 15.18 11.15
C TRP A 928 3.50 14.62 12.57
N ALA A 929 4.41 13.66 12.75
CA ALA A 929 4.70 13.09 14.06
C ALA A 929 5.56 14.05 14.92
N ALA A 930 5.23 14.20 16.20
CA ALA A 930 5.93 15.11 17.12
C ALA A 930 7.35 14.65 17.48
N GLY A 931 7.61 13.34 17.43
CA GLY A 931 8.86 12.75 17.92
C GLY A 931 9.00 12.86 19.44
N GLU A 932 10.24 12.93 19.92
CA GLU A 932 10.58 13.07 21.36
C GLU A 932 10.95 14.51 21.75
N ALA A 933 10.77 15.50 20.86
CA ALA A 933 11.19 16.87 21.10
C ALA A 933 10.23 17.63 22.06
N GLU A 934 10.78 18.37 23.03
CA GLU A 934 9.99 19.27 23.90
C GLU A 934 9.63 20.61 23.21
N SER A 935 10.33 20.95 22.13
CA SER A 935 10.03 22.10 21.25
C SER A 935 10.67 21.87 19.88
N TRP A 936 10.10 22.44 18.82
CA TRP A 936 10.61 22.29 17.45
C TRP A 936 10.52 23.59 16.66
N GLU A 937 11.46 23.79 15.73
CA GLU A 937 11.45 24.89 14.76
C GLU A 937 11.80 24.37 13.37
N GLY A 938 11.00 24.79 12.40
CA GLY A 938 11.19 24.50 10.98
C GLY A 938 10.44 25.53 10.13
N LYS A 939 10.23 25.23 8.86
CA LYS A 939 9.62 26.17 7.89
C LYS A 939 8.74 25.46 6.87
N VAL A 940 7.68 26.13 6.44
CA VAL A 940 6.94 25.73 5.23
C VAL A 940 7.53 26.49 4.05
N ASP A 941 8.29 25.78 3.21
CA ASP A 941 8.71 26.30 1.92
C ASP A 941 7.53 26.29 0.96
N ILE A 942 7.39 27.39 0.22
CA ILE A 942 6.26 27.64 -0.67
C ILE A 942 6.83 27.93 -2.05
N SER A 943 6.72 26.94 -2.93
CA SER A 943 7.14 27.04 -4.33
C SER A 943 5.93 26.95 -5.24
N GLY A 944 6.06 27.44 -6.46
CA GLY A 944 5.00 27.41 -7.46
C GLY A 944 5.55 27.95 -8.78
N ILE A 945 4.91 27.60 -9.88
CA ILE A 945 5.49 27.78 -11.23
C ILE A 945 5.78 29.25 -11.54
N ASN A 946 5.00 30.15 -10.94
CA ASN A 946 5.20 31.58 -11.01
C ASN A 946 5.35 32.22 -9.63
N VAL A 947 5.78 31.49 -8.60
CA VAL A 947 5.90 32.00 -7.22
C VAL A 947 7.37 32.08 -6.83
N GLU A 948 7.83 33.26 -6.41
CA GLU A 948 9.21 33.48 -5.99
C GLU A 948 9.25 34.60 -4.93
N GLY A 949 10.12 34.49 -3.93
CA GLY A 949 10.29 35.50 -2.88
C GLY A 949 9.27 35.46 -1.75
N VAL A 950 8.49 34.37 -1.64
CA VAL A 950 7.68 34.09 -0.44
C VAL A 950 8.64 33.72 0.69
N GLU A 951 8.63 34.46 1.79
CA GLU A 951 9.38 34.06 2.99
C GLU A 951 8.81 32.73 3.50
N ALA A 952 9.69 31.73 3.65
CA ALA A 952 9.30 30.42 4.15
C ALA A 952 8.71 30.57 5.56
N VAL A 953 7.48 30.07 5.74
CA VAL A 953 6.72 30.38 6.94
C VAL A 953 7.29 29.60 8.10
N VAL A 954 7.93 30.30 9.05
CA VAL A 954 8.51 29.68 10.24
C VAL A 954 7.39 29.06 11.08
N VAL A 955 7.55 27.77 11.40
CA VAL A 955 6.63 26.98 12.20
C VAL A 955 7.34 26.58 13.48
N LYS A 956 6.69 26.80 14.62
CA LYS A 956 7.22 26.44 15.96
C LYS A 956 6.14 25.79 16.82
N TRP A 957 6.57 24.93 17.72
CA TRP A 957 5.79 24.43 18.84
C TRP A 957 6.67 24.24 20.08
#